data_AF-A0AAY4ACY4-F1
#
_entry.id   AF-A0AAY4ACY4-F1
#
_cell.length_a   1.000
_cell.length_b   1.000
_cell.length_c   1.000
_cell.angle_alpha   90.00
_cell.angle_beta   90.00
_cell.angle_gamma   90.00
#
_symmetry.space_group_name_H-M   'P 1'
#
loop_
_entity.id
_entity.type
_entity.pdbx_description
1 polymer ?
#
loop_
_entity_poly.entity_id
_entity_poly.type
_entity_poly.pdbx_seq_one_letter_code
_entity_poly.pdbx_strand_id
1 'polypeptide(L)'
;LPALQLACQVLHVLFVTLPVLWALGTLPPPDALLLWALEEILVLGLGGSPMATNLRLVLMFLFTLTVAVGTYFIPSSLGVVVFSVAAGYLLSLDVAYIGAVSRSSRFRWWPLPLLLVANLSLASGPGADGAVVGLRGAQGQVGYVLIGLLVVTWSLTELQGMCLLGGVLRNPLYPRRVESAQAFRQSSRALRITGVVRRLLLQHASPFAMVAFLSLDPSVSELHTVSLAVGFTRAFRLVWQRTDAALLQMVLVLLVRLASTGTPVAGWHRLGTGVQLLLVGFALDRGGQFLAKLRFALTVLVTSWTETKQRRRSAAALLALNAALCPFLLAVLLTCALLSAPLLPLFTLPVFLVGFPRPLRSWPGTPGCACPCADSVYYQQLSGRLAAALRSALACGALGPAPPGSHLLCRIQDRMVWLTVLERGFGFWTLNIKGLELQETSCHTLEARRVDEVFDWALSGPAPSDPLWRRLNPHWGNTLTPRCVVPVTLYSDARNVLTGIIDSHEHLGQFRGNFLKVLLWLLLRRSAHAHQHKAKGQRPPPASGGACSLASLGDWSDEDDLFGPRCVQGPVRVLGVGGVSLPGSVDVLSLYETTTLPPLHRPRPEPDADEGRSPAHPRFSCPHSETLALPADWSSLPGPRLQQLRPCVPTDWFCFALAQLVEGGASGVEREALAGLQRDQGLVELYGGVALSCLLALGMEVEVPSPSLVYRVYGGHAHWSEALDWLKAKRELYQLALKAFRCVYSFKILFDQAVLESVETPAELSATLEEYETSWYIGMATEHGWQESVRRETPFLFSLGHDIAMVTNPLSRRTFCIHTFCIVLYC
;
A
#
# COMPACT_ATOMS: atom_id res chain seq x y z
N LEU A 1 11.32 10.71 -55.67
CA LEU A 1 10.96 9.45 -56.37
C LEU A 1 11.59 8.20 -55.76
N PRO A 2 12.93 8.04 -55.64
CA PRO A 2 13.52 6.79 -55.13
C PRO A 2 13.18 6.49 -53.67
N ALA A 3 13.10 7.50 -52.80
CA ALA A 3 12.68 7.32 -51.40
C ALA A 3 11.22 6.87 -51.26
N LEU A 4 10.33 7.33 -52.15
CA LEU A 4 8.93 6.93 -52.17
C LEU A 4 8.78 5.48 -52.65
N GLN A 5 9.59 5.09 -53.62
CA GLN A 5 9.63 3.73 -54.16
C GLN A 5 10.18 2.74 -53.12
N LEU A 6 11.24 3.13 -52.39
CA LEU A 6 11.76 2.38 -51.25
C LEU A 6 10.71 2.24 -50.14
N ALA A 7 10.03 3.34 -49.77
CA ALA A 7 8.96 3.30 -48.77
C ALA A 7 7.82 2.37 -49.21
N CYS A 8 7.44 2.42 -50.49
CA CYS A 8 6.42 1.55 -51.07
C CYS A 8 6.86 0.07 -51.02
N GLN A 9 8.11 -0.24 -51.36
CA GLN A 9 8.66 -1.61 -51.25
C GLN A 9 8.67 -2.11 -49.80
N VAL A 10 9.10 -1.27 -48.85
CA VAL A 10 9.08 -1.60 -47.42
C VAL A 10 7.67 -1.86 -46.94
N LEU A 11 6.70 -1.03 -47.33
CA LEU A 11 5.28 -1.21 -47.00
C LEU A 11 4.72 -2.52 -47.57
N HIS A 12 5.05 -2.88 -48.82
CA HIS A 12 4.62 -4.16 -49.40
C HIS A 12 5.14 -5.35 -48.60
N VAL A 13 6.43 -5.35 -48.23
CA VAL A 13 7.00 -6.40 -47.39
C VAL A 13 6.33 -6.42 -46.01
N LEU A 14 6.07 -5.25 -45.43
CA LEU A 14 5.41 -5.13 -44.12
C LEU A 14 3.97 -5.65 -44.15
N PHE A 15 3.18 -5.30 -45.18
CA PHE A 15 1.79 -5.74 -45.31
C PHE A 15 1.65 -7.25 -45.53
N VAL A 16 2.60 -7.88 -46.22
CA VAL A 16 2.61 -9.35 -46.40
C VAL A 16 3.05 -10.06 -45.12
N THR A 17 3.98 -9.48 -44.37
CA THR A 17 4.52 -10.11 -43.15
C THR A 17 3.61 -9.92 -41.93
N LEU A 18 2.85 -8.83 -41.84
CA LEU A 18 1.94 -8.53 -40.73
C LEU A 18 0.92 -9.66 -40.43
N PRO A 19 0.15 -10.18 -41.41
CA PRO A 19 -0.77 -11.30 -41.17
C PRO A 19 -0.07 -12.57 -40.67
N VAL A 20 1.13 -12.86 -41.18
CA VAL A 20 1.92 -14.02 -40.74
C VAL A 20 2.36 -13.84 -39.29
N LEU A 21 2.83 -12.64 -38.94
CA LEU A 21 3.24 -12.31 -37.56
C LEU A 21 2.06 -12.36 -36.57
N TRP A 22 0.85 -11.95 -36.99
CA TRP A 22 -0.38 -12.13 -36.21
C TRP A 22 -0.78 -13.60 -36.07
N ALA A 23 -0.70 -14.38 -37.16
CA ALA A 23 -1.01 -15.82 -37.12
C ALA A 23 -0.06 -16.59 -36.20
N LEU A 24 1.21 -16.17 -36.12
CA LEU A 24 2.21 -16.70 -35.19
C LEU A 24 2.05 -16.20 -33.74
N GLY A 25 1.10 -15.31 -33.46
CA GLY A 25 0.89 -14.72 -32.13
C GLY A 25 2.00 -13.78 -31.66
N THR A 26 2.89 -13.36 -32.57
CA THR A 26 4.01 -12.45 -32.27
C THR A 26 3.58 -10.99 -32.18
N LEU A 27 2.47 -10.63 -32.81
CA LEU A 27 1.87 -9.30 -32.73
C LEU A 27 0.59 -9.33 -31.88
N PRO A 28 0.34 -8.29 -31.07
CA PRO A 28 -0.87 -8.19 -30.27
C PRO A 28 -2.07 -7.77 -31.15
N PRO A 29 -3.30 -7.78 -30.59
CA PRO A 29 -4.44 -7.11 -31.21
C PRO A 29 -4.10 -5.66 -31.59
N PRO A 30 -4.72 -5.11 -32.65
CA PRO A 30 -4.38 -3.79 -33.19
C PRO A 30 -4.48 -2.67 -32.15
N ASP A 31 -5.43 -2.75 -31.22
CA ASP A 31 -5.60 -1.76 -30.15
C ASP A 31 -4.37 -1.69 -29.23
N ALA A 32 -3.84 -2.85 -28.84
CA ALA A 32 -2.64 -2.94 -28.01
C ALA A 32 -1.38 -2.57 -28.79
N LEU A 33 -1.31 -2.88 -30.09
CA LEU A 33 -0.22 -2.46 -30.97
C LEU A 33 -0.16 -0.94 -31.10
N LEU A 34 -1.31 -0.29 -31.32
CA LEU A 34 -1.41 1.17 -31.43
C LEU A 34 -0.97 1.85 -30.13
N LEU A 35 -1.47 1.37 -28.99
CA LEU A 35 -1.11 1.93 -27.68
C LEU A 35 0.38 1.74 -27.37
N TRP A 36 0.96 0.58 -27.74
CA TRP A 36 2.39 0.34 -27.62
C TRP A 36 3.19 1.30 -28.52
N ALA A 37 2.80 1.44 -29.79
CA ALA A 37 3.48 2.32 -30.73
C ALA A 37 3.44 3.79 -30.28
N LEU A 38 2.29 4.27 -29.79
CA LEU A 38 2.15 5.61 -29.22
C LEU A 38 3.07 5.81 -28.00
N GLU A 39 3.17 4.81 -27.11
CA GLU A 39 4.07 4.85 -25.96
C GLU A 39 5.54 4.88 -26.37
N GLU A 40 5.96 4.02 -27.30
CA GLU A 40 7.34 4.00 -27.80
C GLU A 40 7.73 5.31 -28.49
N ILE A 41 6.85 5.86 -29.34
CA ILE A 41 7.10 7.16 -29.99
C ILE A 41 7.15 8.29 -28.96
N LEU A 42 6.25 8.29 -27.97
CA LEU A 42 6.25 9.29 -26.91
C LEU A 42 7.52 9.23 -26.07
N VAL A 43 7.95 8.04 -25.65
CA VAL A 43 9.09 7.85 -24.74
C VAL A 43 10.43 8.02 -25.48
N LEU A 44 10.63 7.28 -26.58
CA LEU A 44 11.90 7.30 -27.31
C LEU A 44 12.03 8.52 -28.22
N GLY A 45 10.97 8.85 -28.96
CA GLY A 45 10.99 9.90 -29.98
C GLY A 45 10.78 11.29 -29.39
N LEU A 46 9.82 11.45 -28.48
CA LEU A 46 9.39 12.75 -27.96
C LEU A 46 9.83 13.04 -26.52
N GLY A 47 10.55 12.12 -25.87
CA GLY A 47 11.17 12.32 -24.55
C GLY A 47 10.19 12.34 -23.37
N GLY A 48 9.00 11.76 -23.55
CA GLY A 48 8.00 11.59 -22.50
C GLY A 48 8.27 10.42 -21.56
N SER A 49 7.28 10.13 -20.71
CA SER A 49 7.26 9.00 -19.78
C SER A 49 6.14 8.04 -20.16
N PRO A 50 6.22 6.74 -19.85
CA PRO A 50 5.06 5.86 -19.89
C PRO A 50 3.91 6.42 -19.05
N MET A 51 2.68 6.24 -19.52
CA MET A 51 1.52 6.92 -18.96
C MET A 51 0.61 5.94 -18.22
N ALA A 52 0.14 6.35 -17.04
CA ALA A 52 -0.67 5.50 -16.18
C ALA A 52 -2.03 5.09 -16.80
N THR A 53 -2.57 5.88 -17.73
CA THR A 53 -3.86 5.61 -18.40
C THR A 53 -3.81 5.84 -19.91
N ASN A 54 -4.69 5.16 -20.64
CA ASN A 54 -4.88 5.32 -22.09
C ASN A 54 -5.12 6.75 -22.51
N LEU A 55 -6.06 7.42 -21.83
CA LEU A 55 -6.43 8.80 -22.15
C LEU A 55 -5.24 9.75 -21.95
N ARG A 56 -4.49 9.59 -20.84
CA ARG A 56 -3.28 10.38 -20.58
C ARG A 56 -2.23 10.16 -21.66
N LEU A 57 -2.03 8.92 -22.12
CA LEU A 57 -1.09 8.60 -23.20
C LEU A 57 -1.41 9.38 -24.48
N VAL A 58 -2.65 9.30 -24.95
CA VAL A 58 -3.09 9.98 -26.18
C VAL A 58 -2.97 11.49 -26.05
N LEU A 59 -3.45 12.07 -24.95
CA LEU A 59 -3.37 13.52 -24.72
C LEU A 59 -1.92 14.01 -24.67
N MET A 60 -1.05 13.32 -23.93
CA MET A 60 0.37 13.70 -23.84
C MET A 60 1.10 13.55 -25.17
N PHE A 61 0.77 12.53 -25.94
CA PHE A 61 1.29 12.38 -27.30
C PHE A 61 0.90 13.57 -28.19
N LEU A 62 -0.39 13.92 -28.23
CA LEU A 62 -0.88 15.04 -29.05
C LEU A 62 -0.26 16.38 -28.63
N PHE A 63 -0.21 16.69 -27.33
CA PHE A 63 0.41 17.93 -26.86
C PHE A 63 1.90 17.99 -27.22
N THR A 64 2.63 16.89 -27.05
CA THR A 64 4.07 16.90 -27.38
C THR A 64 4.30 17.01 -28.89
N LEU A 65 3.44 16.41 -29.71
CA LEU A 65 3.49 16.56 -31.16
C LEU A 65 3.25 18.01 -31.57
N THR A 66 2.28 18.71 -30.96
CA THR A 66 2.05 20.13 -31.25
C THR A 66 3.24 21.01 -30.87
N VAL A 67 3.96 20.68 -29.79
CA VAL A 67 5.20 21.36 -29.42
C VAL A 67 6.29 21.12 -30.47
N ALA A 68 6.49 19.87 -30.91
CA ALA A 68 7.46 19.55 -31.95
C ALA A 68 7.18 20.30 -33.26
N VAL A 69 5.91 20.36 -33.68
CA VAL A 69 5.48 21.15 -34.84
C VAL A 69 5.73 22.65 -34.60
N GLY A 70 5.43 23.16 -33.41
CA GLY A 70 5.72 24.55 -33.04
C GLY A 70 7.20 24.89 -33.14
N THR A 71 8.09 24.00 -32.66
CA THR A 71 9.55 24.23 -32.73
C THR A 71 10.09 24.32 -34.16
N TYR A 72 9.44 23.65 -35.12
CA TYR A 72 9.82 23.68 -36.53
C TYR A 72 9.50 25.03 -37.21
N PHE A 73 8.37 25.65 -36.83
CA PHE A 73 7.86 26.87 -37.47
C PHE A 73 8.40 28.18 -36.87
N ILE A 74 9.00 28.16 -35.67
CA ILE A 74 9.55 29.37 -35.06
C ILE A 74 10.89 29.72 -35.74
N PRO A 75 11.03 30.92 -36.34
CA PRO A 75 12.24 31.29 -37.11
C PRO A 75 13.39 31.80 -36.23
N SER A 76 13.11 32.19 -34.99
CA SER A 76 14.12 32.71 -34.06
C SER A 76 14.73 31.58 -33.23
N SER A 77 16.06 31.42 -33.26
CA SER A 77 16.78 30.44 -32.44
C SER A 77 16.53 30.65 -30.93
N LEU A 78 16.57 31.90 -30.46
CA LEU A 78 16.24 32.25 -29.08
C LEU A 78 14.77 31.96 -28.75
N GLY A 79 13.85 32.27 -29.68
CA GLY A 79 12.43 31.94 -29.56
C GLY A 79 12.18 30.44 -29.40
N VAL A 80 12.86 29.60 -30.21
CA VAL A 80 12.71 28.14 -30.11
C VAL A 80 13.26 27.62 -28.80
N VAL A 81 14.43 28.10 -28.33
CA VAL A 81 15.00 27.65 -27.06
C VAL A 81 14.05 27.99 -25.90
N VAL A 82 13.59 29.24 -25.82
CA VAL A 82 12.66 29.66 -24.76
C VAL A 82 11.36 28.86 -24.81
N PHE A 83 10.78 28.70 -26.00
CA PHE A 83 9.56 27.92 -26.19
C PHE A 83 9.75 26.45 -25.81
N SER A 84 10.81 25.79 -26.30
CA SER A 84 11.09 24.37 -26.06
C SER A 84 11.37 24.08 -24.60
N VAL A 85 12.10 24.97 -23.92
CA VAL A 85 12.40 24.82 -22.50
C VAL A 85 11.15 25.00 -21.64
N ALA A 86 10.34 26.04 -21.92
CA ALA A 86 9.09 26.28 -21.21
C ALA A 86 8.07 25.15 -21.44
N ALA A 87 7.87 24.74 -22.70
CA ALA A 87 6.99 23.64 -23.06
C ALA A 87 7.48 22.31 -22.47
N GLY A 88 8.79 22.04 -22.54
CA GLY A 88 9.41 20.85 -21.94
C GLY A 88 9.20 20.78 -20.43
N TYR A 89 9.31 21.90 -19.72
CA TYR A 89 9.02 21.98 -18.28
C TYR A 89 7.53 21.72 -18.00
N LEU A 90 6.62 22.42 -18.70
CA LEU A 90 5.17 22.27 -18.52
C LEU A 90 4.69 20.83 -18.79
N LEU A 91 5.18 20.20 -19.85
CA LEU A 91 4.86 18.80 -20.20
C LEU A 91 5.48 17.77 -19.25
N SER A 92 6.41 18.19 -18.39
CA SER A 92 7.07 17.34 -17.39
C SER A 92 6.45 17.48 -16.00
N LEU A 93 5.46 18.34 -15.81
CA LEU A 93 4.69 18.48 -14.57
C LEU A 93 3.47 17.55 -14.55
N ASP A 94 2.96 17.24 -13.36
CA ASP A 94 1.75 16.43 -13.23
C ASP A 94 0.51 17.22 -13.66
N VAL A 95 -0.22 16.70 -14.65
CA VAL A 95 -1.48 17.26 -15.16
C VAL A 95 -2.51 17.47 -14.07
N ALA A 96 -2.58 16.54 -13.09
CA ALA A 96 -3.53 16.65 -11.98
C ALA A 96 -3.15 17.80 -11.04
N TYR A 97 -1.86 18.00 -10.79
CA TYR A 97 -1.34 19.15 -10.06
C TYR A 97 -1.63 20.46 -10.79
N ILE A 98 -1.41 20.53 -12.11
CA ILE A 98 -1.76 21.74 -12.90
C ILE A 98 -3.24 22.06 -12.77
N GLY A 99 -4.13 21.07 -12.92
CA GLY A 99 -5.58 21.28 -12.79
C GLY A 99 -6.03 21.67 -11.38
N ALA A 100 -5.41 21.11 -10.34
CA ALA A 100 -5.70 21.46 -8.95
C ALA A 100 -5.20 22.86 -8.60
N VAL A 101 -3.99 23.22 -9.04
CA VAL A 101 -3.40 24.54 -8.78
C VAL A 101 -4.05 25.61 -9.64
N SER A 102 -4.53 25.34 -10.87
CA SER A 102 -5.30 26.33 -11.66
C SER A 102 -6.61 26.74 -10.99
N ARG A 103 -7.17 25.86 -10.13
CA ARG A 103 -8.34 26.18 -9.30
C ARG A 103 -8.00 26.93 -8.02
N SER A 104 -6.71 27.02 -7.66
CA SER A 104 -6.22 27.72 -6.47
C SER A 104 -5.48 29.00 -6.86
N SER A 105 -5.74 30.12 -6.19
CA SER A 105 -5.06 31.41 -6.45
C SER A 105 -3.58 31.45 -6.04
N ARG A 106 -2.95 30.30 -5.73
CA ARG A 106 -1.56 30.20 -5.24
C ARG A 106 -0.60 29.61 -6.29
N PHE A 107 -0.79 29.94 -7.56
CA PHE A 107 0.15 29.55 -8.62
C PHE A 107 1.41 30.43 -8.53
N ARG A 108 2.47 29.96 -7.86
CA ARG A 108 3.76 30.67 -7.76
C ARG A 108 4.64 30.31 -8.96
N TRP A 109 4.70 31.19 -9.95
CA TRP A 109 5.49 31.11 -11.19
C TRP A 109 7.03 31.14 -11.02
N TRP A 110 7.56 31.07 -9.80
CA TRP A 110 8.93 31.47 -9.49
C TRP A 110 10.09 30.77 -10.25
N PRO A 111 9.99 29.55 -10.80
CA PRO A 111 11.11 29.00 -11.58
C PRO A 111 11.21 29.53 -13.01
N LEU A 112 10.10 29.98 -13.63
CA LEU A 112 10.07 30.42 -15.04
C LEU A 112 10.83 31.74 -15.30
N PRO A 113 10.72 32.80 -14.45
CA PRO A 113 11.49 34.02 -14.62
C PRO A 113 13.00 33.81 -14.41
N LEU A 114 13.41 32.96 -13.46
CA LEU A 114 14.82 32.61 -13.24
C LEU A 114 15.40 31.83 -14.43
N LEU A 115 14.59 30.94 -15.02
CA LEU A 115 14.91 30.25 -16.27
C LEU A 115 15.12 31.20 -17.44
N LEU A 116 14.24 32.22 -17.55
CA LEU A 116 14.30 33.22 -18.60
C LEU A 116 15.54 34.10 -18.42
N VAL A 117 15.77 34.63 -17.21
CA VAL A 117 16.87 35.53 -16.88
C VAL A 117 18.23 34.83 -16.99
N ALA A 118 18.38 33.59 -16.48
CA ALA A 118 19.66 32.87 -16.57
C ALA A 118 20.04 32.51 -18.01
N ASN A 119 19.06 32.14 -18.86
CA ASN A 119 19.32 31.86 -20.28
C ASN A 119 19.56 33.13 -21.10
N LEU A 120 18.86 34.23 -20.79
CA LEU A 120 19.10 35.54 -21.39
C LEU A 120 20.51 36.08 -21.03
N SER A 121 20.97 35.91 -19.79
CA SER A 121 22.31 36.34 -19.36
C SER A 121 23.45 35.51 -19.97
N LEU A 122 23.25 34.21 -20.21
CA LEU A 122 24.25 33.38 -20.91
C LEU A 122 24.29 33.65 -22.42
N ALA A 123 23.15 33.96 -23.03
CA ALA A 123 23.06 34.28 -24.46
C ALA A 123 23.61 35.68 -24.80
N SER A 124 23.81 36.56 -23.81
CA SER A 124 24.25 37.95 -23.98
C SER A 124 25.70 38.24 -23.56
N GLY A 125 26.50 37.21 -23.23
CA GLY A 125 27.92 37.39 -22.92
C GLY A 125 28.74 37.81 -24.16
N PRO A 126 29.59 38.85 -24.08
CA PRO A 126 30.39 39.30 -25.21
C PRO A 126 31.59 38.36 -25.40
N GLY A 127 31.61 37.61 -26.50
CA GLY A 127 32.75 36.75 -26.85
C GLY A 127 32.50 35.71 -27.93
N ALA A 128 31.47 35.90 -28.77
CA ALA A 128 31.15 35.01 -29.88
C ALA A 128 31.83 35.47 -31.18
N ASP A 129 33.14 35.73 -31.14
CA ASP A 129 33.94 35.83 -32.36
C ASP A 129 34.77 34.55 -32.53
N GLY A 130 34.38 33.81 -33.57
CA GLY A 130 35.10 32.74 -34.27
C GLY A 130 36.20 31.98 -33.53
N ALA A 131 35.87 30.77 -33.05
CA ALA A 131 36.83 29.68 -33.03
C ALA A 131 36.13 28.33 -33.21
N VAL A 132 36.52 27.67 -34.31
CA VAL A 132 36.26 26.30 -34.71
C VAL A 132 36.30 25.31 -33.53
N VAL A 133 35.33 24.38 -33.53
CA VAL A 133 35.35 23.02 -32.95
C VAL A 133 36.60 22.73 -32.11
N GLY A 134 36.52 23.06 -30.82
CA GLY A 134 37.59 22.78 -29.88
C GLY A 134 37.13 22.92 -28.44
N LEU A 135 37.65 22.05 -27.56
CA LEU A 135 37.45 21.96 -26.11
C LEU A 135 37.62 23.29 -25.30
N ARG A 136 37.90 24.42 -25.94
CA ARG A 136 38.20 25.72 -25.32
C ARG A 136 37.06 26.75 -25.39
N GLY A 137 35.98 26.48 -26.13
CA GLY A 137 34.80 27.36 -26.16
C GLY A 137 33.90 27.24 -24.93
N ALA A 138 32.96 28.18 -24.74
CA ALA A 138 32.01 28.20 -23.62
C ALA A 138 31.21 26.89 -23.51
N GLN A 139 30.81 26.29 -24.63
CA GLN A 139 30.13 24.99 -24.67
C GLN A 139 30.99 23.84 -24.10
N GLY A 140 32.31 23.88 -24.32
CA GLY A 140 33.26 22.89 -23.79
C GLY A 140 33.43 23.00 -22.26
N GLN A 141 33.47 24.22 -21.73
CA GLN A 141 33.52 24.47 -20.29
C GLN A 141 32.26 23.93 -19.59
N VAL A 142 31.06 24.22 -20.14
CA VAL A 142 29.81 23.65 -19.63
C VAL A 142 29.81 22.11 -19.76
N GLY A 143 30.41 21.56 -20.83
CA GLY A 143 30.59 20.12 -21.00
C GLY A 143 31.39 19.45 -19.86
N TYR A 144 32.49 20.05 -19.39
CA TYR A 144 33.23 19.53 -18.24
C TYR A 144 32.43 19.60 -16.94
N VAL A 145 31.63 20.65 -16.76
CA VAL A 145 30.70 20.77 -15.63
C VAL A 145 29.68 19.62 -15.65
N LEU A 146 29.13 19.27 -16.82
CA LEU A 146 28.21 18.13 -16.96
C LEU A 146 28.88 16.79 -16.60
N ILE A 147 30.14 16.57 -17.00
CA ILE A 147 30.90 15.37 -16.61
C ILE A 147 31.07 15.31 -15.09
N GLY A 148 31.48 16.42 -14.46
CA GLY A 148 31.62 16.51 -13.01
C GLY A 148 30.29 16.27 -12.28
N LEU A 149 29.20 16.88 -12.75
CA LEU A 149 27.86 16.66 -12.21
C LEU A 149 27.41 15.20 -12.32
N LEU A 150 27.70 14.52 -13.44
CA LEU A 150 27.38 13.09 -13.59
C LEU A 150 28.15 12.25 -12.56
N VAL A 151 29.45 12.45 -12.41
CA VAL A 151 30.28 11.70 -11.45
C VAL A 151 29.81 11.93 -10.02
N VAL A 152 29.53 13.18 -9.64
CA VAL A 152 29.05 13.52 -8.28
C VAL A 152 27.66 12.92 -8.03
N THR A 153 26.72 13.11 -8.95
CA THR A 153 25.34 12.60 -8.77
C THR A 153 25.26 11.08 -8.83
N TRP A 154 26.09 10.42 -9.65
CA TRP A 154 26.24 8.97 -9.68
C TRP A 154 26.80 8.45 -8.35
N SER A 155 27.90 9.04 -7.85
CA SER A 155 28.51 8.66 -6.57
C SER A 155 27.52 8.83 -5.41
N LEU A 156 26.79 9.96 -5.36
CA LEU A 156 25.76 10.19 -4.35
C LEU A 156 24.61 9.17 -4.43
N THR A 157 24.28 8.66 -5.63
CA THR A 157 23.25 7.63 -5.80
C THR A 157 23.72 6.28 -5.27
N GLU A 158 24.96 5.87 -5.58
CA GLU A 158 25.55 4.63 -5.08
C GLU A 158 25.67 4.64 -3.55
N LEU A 159 26.08 5.78 -2.95
CA LEU A 159 26.20 5.93 -1.49
C LEU A 159 24.86 5.73 -0.74
N GLN A 160 23.71 5.92 -1.40
CA GLN A 160 22.40 5.79 -0.79
C GLN A 160 21.83 4.37 -0.79
N GLY A 161 22.27 3.52 -1.73
CA GLY A 161 21.77 2.17 -1.88
C GLY A 161 22.27 1.24 -0.77
N MET A 162 21.53 0.16 -0.50
CA MET A 162 21.99 -0.91 0.40
C MET A 162 23.20 -1.68 -0.15
N CYS A 163 23.30 -1.76 -1.48
CA CYS A 163 24.40 -2.39 -2.20
C CYS A 163 24.99 -1.42 -3.21
N LEU A 164 26.30 -1.51 -3.41
CA LEU A 164 27.10 -0.76 -4.37
C LEU A 164 27.27 -1.55 -5.66
N LEU A 165 27.54 -0.83 -6.76
CA LEU A 165 27.87 -1.38 -8.08
C LEU A 165 26.79 -2.35 -8.60
N GLY A 166 25.52 -1.92 -8.53
CA GLY A 166 24.41 -2.70 -9.05
C GLY A 166 24.12 -4.00 -8.28
N GLY A 167 24.56 -4.11 -7.02
CA GLY A 167 24.22 -5.24 -6.15
C GLY A 167 25.38 -6.21 -5.85
N VAL A 168 26.60 -5.92 -6.31
CA VAL A 168 27.76 -6.82 -6.14
C VAL A 168 28.36 -6.72 -4.74
N LEU A 169 28.49 -5.51 -4.22
CA LEU A 169 29.11 -5.25 -2.92
C LEU A 169 28.10 -4.67 -1.95
N ARG A 170 28.19 -5.05 -0.68
CA ARG A 170 27.40 -4.41 0.37
C ARG A 170 27.90 -2.99 0.66
N ASN A 171 26.99 -2.03 0.84
CA ASN A 171 27.35 -0.67 1.23
C ASN A 171 27.75 -0.61 2.72
N PRO A 172 29.00 -0.25 3.07
CA PRO A 172 29.44 -0.18 4.47
C PRO A 172 28.84 0.99 5.25
N LEU A 173 28.38 2.05 4.56
CA LEU A 173 27.81 3.25 5.17
C LEU A 173 26.31 3.11 5.46
N TYR A 174 25.68 2.02 5.00
CA TYR A 174 24.26 1.82 5.20
C TYR A 174 23.96 1.42 6.66
N PRO A 175 22.94 2.02 7.30
CA PRO A 175 22.60 1.74 8.69
C PRO A 175 22.19 0.28 8.92
N ARG A 176 22.72 -0.31 10.00
CA ARG A 176 22.50 -1.71 10.39
C ARG A 176 21.37 -1.91 11.40
N ARG A 177 21.08 -0.87 12.20
CA ARG A 177 20.09 -0.93 13.29
C ARG A 177 18.68 -0.75 12.72
N VAL A 178 18.04 -1.85 12.34
CA VAL A 178 16.68 -1.87 11.75
C VAL A 178 15.61 -2.34 12.74
N GLU A 179 16.03 -2.90 13.88
CA GLU A 179 15.15 -3.36 14.97
C GLU A 179 14.27 -2.23 15.56
N SER A 180 14.79 -1.00 15.61
CA SER A 180 14.04 0.18 16.03
C SER A 180 14.01 1.22 14.92
N ALA A 181 12.81 1.61 14.49
CA ALA A 181 12.63 2.67 13.51
C ALA A 181 13.25 4.01 13.95
N GLN A 182 13.31 4.28 15.26
CA GLN A 182 13.93 5.49 15.81
C GLN A 182 15.46 5.42 15.70
N ALA A 183 16.06 4.28 16.04
CA ALA A 183 17.50 4.05 15.86
C ALA A 183 17.92 4.11 14.38
N PHE A 184 17.08 3.55 13.49
CA PHE A 184 17.28 3.64 12.04
C PHE A 184 17.21 5.10 11.56
N ARG A 185 16.23 5.88 12.01
CA ARG A 185 16.11 7.31 11.67
C ARG A 185 17.33 8.11 12.16
N GLN A 186 17.87 7.82 13.33
CA GLN A 186 19.05 8.53 13.83
C GLN A 186 20.30 8.19 13.01
N SER A 187 20.54 6.90 12.76
CA SER A 187 21.71 6.43 11.99
C SER A 187 21.68 6.83 10.51
N SER A 188 20.49 6.96 9.91
CA SER A 188 20.31 7.41 8.51
C SER A 188 20.41 8.93 8.29
N ARG A 189 20.73 9.73 9.32
CA ARG A 189 20.77 11.21 9.19
C ARG A 189 21.76 11.68 8.11
N ALA A 190 22.96 11.11 8.06
CA ALA A 190 23.96 11.45 7.05
C ALA A 190 23.48 11.10 5.62
N LEU A 191 22.87 9.92 5.44
CA LEU A 191 22.29 9.49 4.15
C LEU A 191 21.13 10.36 3.67
N ARG A 192 20.36 10.94 4.61
CA ARG A 192 19.33 11.92 4.29
C ARG A 192 19.93 13.24 3.81
N ILE A 193 21.00 13.72 4.45
CA ILE A 193 21.70 14.95 4.02
C ILE A 193 22.28 14.77 2.61
N THR A 194 22.99 13.67 2.35
CA THR A 194 23.51 13.36 1.01
C THR A 194 22.39 13.27 -0.03
N GLY A 195 21.23 12.73 0.35
CA GLY A 195 20.03 12.73 -0.51
C GLY A 195 19.43 14.08 -0.81
N VAL A 196 19.45 15.00 0.15
CA VAL A 196 19.04 16.39 -0.09
C VAL A 196 20.01 17.06 -1.05
N VAL A 197 21.31 16.90 -0.85
CA VAL A 197 22.34 17.44 -1.76
C VAL A 197 22.15 16.89 -3.18
N ARG A 198 22.00 15.57 -3.31
CA ARG A 198 21.70 14.91 -4.59
C ARG A 198 20.44 15.49 -5.25
N ARG A 199 19.36 15.64 -4.48
CA ARG A 199 18.11 16.22 -4.98
C ARG A 199 18.31 17.64 -5.48
N LEU A 200 19.01 18.50 -4.74
CA LEU A 200 19.29 19.87 -5.15
C LEU A 200 20.11 19.92 -6.44
N LEU A 201 21.14 19.07 -6.55
CA LEU A 201 21.96 18.97 -7.77
C LEU A 201 21.15 18.50 -8.98
N LEU A 202 20.27 17.51 -8.83
CA LEU A 202 19.44 16.99 -9.92
C LEU A 202 18.23 17.86 -10.25
N GLN A 203 17.65 18.59 -9.30
CA GLN A 203 16.48 19.43 -9.56
C GLN A 203 16.84 20.84 -10.03
N HIS A 204 18.00 21.37 -9.61
CA HIS A 204 18.39 22.74 -9.90
C HIS A 204 19.64 22.75 -10.79
N ALA A 205 20.81 22.32 -10.29
CA ALA A 205 22.08 22.50 -11.01
C ALA A 205 22.13 21.79 -12.38
N SER A 206 21.72 20.52 -12.45
CA SER A 206 21.86 19.69 -13.65
C SER A 206 20.94 20.12 -14.81
N PRO A 207 19.64 20.40 -14.59
CA PRO A 207 18.76 20.89 -15.65
C PRO A 207 19.25 22.20 -16.27
N PHE A 208 19.67 23.17 -15.45
CA PHE A 208 20.18 24.45 -15.95
C PHE A 208 21.48 24.30 -16.75
N ALA A 209 22.42 23.48 -16.28
CA ALA A 209 23.66 23.20 -17.00
C ALA A 209 23.39 22.51 -18.34
N MET A 210 22.44 21.57 -18.40
CA MET A 210 22.08 20.89 -19.65
C MET A 210 21.35 21.81 -20.63
N VAL A 211 20.45 22.69 -20.15
CA VAL A 211 19.80 23.69 -21.00
C VAL A 211 20.82 24.67 -21.57
N ALA A 212 21.78 25.13 -20.76
CA ALA A 212 22.88 25.98 -21.22
C ALA A 212 23.75 25.28 -22.28
N PHE A 213 24.05 24.00 -22.09
CA PHE A 213 24.81 23.21 -23.07
C PHE A 213 24.07 23.09 -24.41
N LEU A 214 22.76 22.84 -24.36
CA LEU A 214 21.90 22.73 -25.54
C LEU A 214 21.70 24.08 -26.25
N SER A 215 21.57 25.18 -25.51
CA SER A 215 21.33 26.51 -26.08
C SER A 215 22.56 27.12 -26.75
N LEU A 216 23.76 26.76 -26.30
CA LEU A 216 25.04 27.18 -26.90
C LEU A 216 25.41 26.38 -28.15
N ASP A 217 24.62 25.38 -28.54
CA ASP A 217 24.95 24.50 -29.65
C ASP A 217 24.56 25.11 -31.01
N PRO A 218 25.46 25.11 -32.01
CA PRO A 218 25.18 25.73 -33.31
C PRO A 218 24.05 25.02 -34.07
N SER A 219 23.76 23.73 -33.81
CA SER A 219 22.68 23.03 -34.52
C SER A 219 21.27 23.55 -34.18
N VAL A 220 21.14 24.41 -33.15
CA VAL A 220 19.90 25.12 -32.84
C VAL A 220 19.52 26.12 -33.93
N SER A 221 20.44 26.65 -34.74
CA SER A 221 20.07 27.54 -35.84
C SER A 221 19.53 26.80 -37.08
N GLU A 222 19.68 25.47 -37.15
CA GLU A 222 19.30 24.63 -38.31
C GLU A 222 17.99 23.84 -38.07
N LEU A 223 17.13 24.32 -37.18
CA LEU A 223 15.90 23.65 -36.72
C LEU A 223 14.80 23.46 -37.79
N HIS A 224 14.94 24.06 -38.97
CA HIS A 224 14.04 23.84 -40.13
C HIS A 224 14.12 22.42 -40.70
N THR A 225 14.89 21.53 -40.09
CA THR A 225 14.93 20.11 -40.40
C THR A 225 14.07 19.33 -39.42
N VAL A 226 13.11 18.54 -39.91
CA VAL A 226 12.15 17.79 -39.05
C VAL A 226 12.86 16.92 -38.01
N SER A 227 13.97 16.27 -38.37
CA SER A 227 14.77 15.44 -37.46
C SER A 227 15.39 16.23 -36.30
N LEU A 228 15.86 17.46 -36.57
CA LEU A 228 16.44 18.34 -35.55
C LEU A 228 15.35 18.93 -34.65
N ALA A 229 14.21 19.35 -35.21
CA ALA A 229 13.07 19.84 -34.43
C ALA A 229 12.57 18.78 -33.42
N VAL A 230 12.39 17.53 -33.87
CA VAL A 230 12.01 16.41 -33.00
C VAL A 230 13.12 16.11 -31.98
N GLY A 231 14.39 16.05 -32.41
CA GLY A 231 15.53 15.77 -31.55
C GLY A 231 15.71 16.81 -30.42
N PHE A 232 15.56 18.09 -30.72
CA PHE A 232 15.64 19.17 -29.73
C PHE A 232 14.42 19.23 -28.83
N THR A 233 13.20 19.04 -29.37
CA THR A 233 11.98 18.93 -28.55
C THR A 233 12.12 17.82 -27.51
N ARG A 234 12.60 16.65 -27.96
CA ARG A 234 12.92 15.51 -27.08
C ARG A 234 13.97 15.89 -26.04
N ALA A 235 15.09 16.49 -26.46
CA ALA A 235 16.21 16.82 -25.57
C ALA A 235 15.79 17.79 -24.47
N PHE A 236 15.13 18.90 -24.81
CA PHE A 236 14.67 19.90 -23.85
C PHE A 236 13.61 19.35 -22.89
N ARG A 237 12.71 18.47 -23.35
CA ARG A 237 11.77 17.80 -22.45
C ARG A 237 12.48 16.82 -21.51
N LEU A 238 13.38 15.99 -22.04
CA LEU A 238 14.03 14.93 -21.27
C LEU A 238 14.87 15.49 -20.10
N VAL A 239 15.46 16.68 -20.27
CA VAL A 239 16.16 17.41 -19.21
C VAL A 239 15.32 17.56 -17.94
N TRP A 240 14.02 17.82 -18.09
CA TRP A 240 13.07 17.95 -16.98
C TRP A 240 12.44 16.61 -16.59
N GLN A 241 12.02 15.81 -17.58
CA GLN A 241 11.30 14.56 -17.34
C GLN A 241 12.16 13.50 -16.64
N ARG A 242 13.40 13.30 -17.11
CA ARG A 242 14.36 12.28 -16.62
C ARG A 242 15.79 12.83 -16.64
N THR A 243 16.04 13.81 -15.77
CA THR A 243 17.32 14.53 -15.67
C THR A 243 18.54 13.61 -15.53
N ASP A 244 18.41 12.52 -14.77
CA ASP A 244 19.47 11.52 -14.57
C ASP A 244 19.86 10.82 -15.88
N ALA A 245 18.87 10.36 -16.65
CA ALA A 245 19.10 9.73 -17.94
C ALA A 245 19.56 10.74 -19.00
N ALA A 246 19.04 11.97 -18.98
CA ALA A 246 19.45 13.05 -19.88
C ALA A 246 20.93 13.40 -19.68
N LEU A 247 21.37 13.53 -18.42
CA LEU A 247 22.75 13.86 -18.08
C LEU A 247 23.73 12.79 -18.61
N LEU A 248 23.37 11.51 -18.44
CA LEU A 248 24.16 10.40 -19.00
C LEU A 248 24.22 10.45 -20.53
N GLN A 249 23.10 10.72 -21.22
CA GLN A 249 23.06 10.84 -22.68
C GLN A 249 23.96 11.99 -23.18
N MET A 250 23.90 13.15 -22.53
CA MET A 250 24.71 14.33 -22.87
C MET A 250 26.21 14.06 -22.68
N VAL A 251 26.58 13.47 -21.54
CA VAL A 251 27.98 13.13 -21.25
C VAL A 251 28.51 12.07 -22.22
N LEU A 252 27.71 11.07 -22.61
CA LEU A 252 28.14 10.09 -23.60
C LEU A 252 28.38 10.72 -24.98
N VAL A 253 27.51 11.62 -25.43
CA VAL A 253 27.74 12.40 -26.66
C VAL A 253 29.01 13.25 -26.54
N LEU A 254 29.24 13.88 -25.39
CA LEU A 254 30.47 14.63 -25.12
C LEU A 254 31.72 13.74 -25.18
N LEU A 255 31.71 12.58 -24.54
CA LEU A 255 32.84 11.63 -24.56
C LEU A 255 33.14 11.15 -25.98
N VAL A 256 32.12 10.87 -26.79
CA VAL A 256 32.30 10.51 -28.20
C VAL A 256 32.92 11.67 -28.98
N ARG A 257 32.48 12.92 -28.74
CA ARG A 257 33.08 14.12 -29.36
C ARG A 257 34.53 14.33 -28.92
N LEU A 258 34.85 14.06 -27.65
CA LEU A 258 36.21 14.14 -27.12
C LEU A 258 37.11 13.07 -27.76
N ALA A 259 36.60 11.84 -27.90
CA ALA A 259 37.34 10.72 -28.49
C ALA A 259 37.55 10.88 -30.00
N SER A 260 36.62 11.53 -30.72
CA SER A 260 36.72 11.75 -32.18
C SER A 260 37.62 12.92 -32.58
N THR A 261 38.25 13.61 -31.63
CA THR A 261 39.17 14.74 -31.90
C THR A 261 40.41 14.35 -32.70
N GLY A 262 40.80 13.06 -32.70
CA GLY A 262 41.93 12.54 -33.49
C GLY A 262 41.58 11.94 -34.86
N THR A 263 40.37 11.39 -35.01
CA THR A 263 39.86 10.86 -36.29
C THR A 263 38.34 11.08 -36.33
N PRO A 264 37.82 11.95 -37.22
CA PRO A 264 36.40 12.22 -37.25
C PRO A 264 35.65 10.93 -37.64
N VAL A 265 34.80 10.44 -36.74
CA VAL A 265 33.87 9.35 -37.05
C VAL A 265 32.98 9.85 -38.18
N ALA A 266 33.10 9.24 -39.36
CA ALA A 266 32.46 9.71 -40.58
C ALA A 266 30.94 9.90 -40.36
N GLY A 267 30.46 11.13 -40.53
CA GLY A 267 29.04 11.47 -40.44
C GLY A 267 28.50 11.82 -39.05
N TRP A 268 29.15 11.45 -37.94
CA TRP A 268 28.61 11.69 -36.58
C TRP A 268 28.40 13.18 -36.29
N HIS A 269 29.41 14.01 -36.59
CA HIS A 269 29.34 15.46 -36.36
C HIS A 269 28.31 16.17 -37.26
N ARG A 270 27.90 15.56 -38.38
CA ARG A 270 26.93 16.16 -39.32
C ARG A 270 25.47 15.94 -38.92
N LEU A 271 25.18 15.02 -38.00
CA LEU A 271 23.82 14.67 -37.60
C LEU A 271 23.14 15.73 -36.71
N GLY A 272 23.92 16.67 -36.15
CA GLY A 272 23.45 17.65 -35.16
C GLY A 272 23.19 17.04 -33.78
N THR A 273 23.21 17.87 -32.73
CA THR A 273 23.19 17.40 -31.34
C THR A 273 21.88 16.73 -30.96
N GLY A 274 20.74 17.26 -31.44
CA GLY A 274 19.42 16.69 -31.19
C GLY A 274 19.29 15.25 -31.68
N VAL A 275 19.78 14.95 -32.90
CA VAL A 275 19.74 13.59 -33.47
C VAL A 275 20.76 12.68 -32.79
N GLN A 276 21.97 13.18 -32.48
CA GLN A 276 22.96 12.41 -31.71
C GLN A 276 22.38 11.93 -30.38
N LEU A 277 21.70 12.80 -29.64
CA LEU A 277 21.07 12.45 -28.35
C LEU A 277 19.91 11.46 -28.51
N LEU A 278 19.15 11.57 -29.61
CA LEU A 278 18.09 10.62 -29.93
C LEU A 278 18.68 9.21 -30.20
N LEU A 279 19.74 9.12 -31.01
CA LEU A 279 20.43 7.86 -31.31
C LEU A 279 21.08 7.24 -30.07
N VAL A 280 21.80 8.05 -29.27
CA VAL A 280 22.39 7.58 -28.01
C VAL A 280 21.33 7.12 -27.03
N GLY A 281 20.24 7.89 -26.88
CA GLY A 281 19.12 7.51 -26.03
C GLY A 281 18.46 6.20 -26.45
N PHE A 282 18.26 6.01 -27.76
CA PHE A 282 17.75 4.75 -28.32
C PHE A 282 18.71 3.58 -28.05
N ALA A 283 20.01 3.75 -28.31
CA ALA A 283 21.00 2.71 -28.08
C ALA A 283 21.11 2.32 -26.60
N LEU A 284 21.09 3.29 -25.68
CA LEU A 284 21.11 3.03 -24.24
C LEU A 284 19.86 2.30 -23.76
N ASP A 285 18.68 2.67 -24.26
CA ASP A 285 17.42 2.01 -23.91
C ASP A 285 17.40 0.57 -24.43
N ARG A 286 17.65 0.36 -25.73
CA ARG A 286 17.67 -0.98 -26.34
C ARG A 286 18.77 -1.87 -25.74
N GLY A 287 19.94 -1.31 -25.48
CA GLY A 287 21.05 -2.01 -24.82
C GLY A 287 20.69 -2.42 -23.39
N GLY A 288 20.04 -1.53 -22.62
CA GLY A 288 19.55 -1.84 -21.28
C GLY A 288 18.50 -2.95 -21.27
N GLN A 289 17.55 -2.91 -22.22
CA GLN A 289 16.57 -3.97 -22.39
C GLN A 289 17.20 -5.31 -22.77
N PHE A 290 18.16 -5.30 -23.70
CA PHE A 290 18.90 -6.49 -24.09
C PHE A 290 19.62 -7.10 -22.89
N LEU A 291 20.33 -6.29 -22.11
CA LEU A 291 21.05 -6.76 -20.93
C LEU A 291 20.11 -7.31 -19.84
N ALA A 292 18.95 -6.68 -19.63
CA ALA A 292 17.94 -7.17 -18.69
C ALA A 292 17.35 -8.52 -19.14
N LYS A 293 17.05 -8.67 -20.44
CA LYS A 293 16.55 -9.93 -21.03
C LYS A 293 17.61 -11.02 -21.02
N LEU A 294 18.87 -10.68 -21.28
CA LEU A 294 20.00 -11.59 -21.16
C LEU A 294 20.18 -12.05 -19.72
N ARG A 295 20.14 -11.14 -18.74
CA ARG A 295 20.18 -11.49 -17.31
C ARG A 295 19.05 -12.45 -16.95
N PHE A 296 17.83 -12.16 -17.36
CA PHE A 296 16.68 -13.05 -17.13
C PHE A 296 16.86 -14.43 -17.77
N ALA A 297 17.28 -14.50 -19.03
CA ALA A 297 17.52 -15.76 -19.72
C ALA A 297 18.62 -16.60 -19.02
N LEU A 298 19.73 -15.95 -18.64
CA LEU A 298 20.81 -16.60 -17.89
C LEU A 298 20.34 -17.09 -16.52
N THR A 299 19.55 -16.30 -15.78
CA THR A 299 19.00 -16.73 -14.49
C THR A 299 18.14 -17.98 -14.67
N VAL A 300 17.22 -18.02 -15.64
CA VAL A 300 16.37 -19.19 -15.90
C VAL A 300 17.20 -20.41 -16.33
N LEU A 301 18.23 -20.22 -17.15
CA LEU A 301 19.14 -21.29 -17.57
C LEU A 301 19.87 -21.88 -16.36
N VAL A 302 20.45 -21.04 -15.49
CA VAL A 302 21.18 -21.47 -14.29
C VAL A 302 20.23 -22.15 -13.29
N THR A 303 19.09 -21.54 -12.98
CA THR A 303 18.15 -22.09 -11.98
C THR A 303 17.52 -23.40 -12.45
N SER A 304 17.34 -23.60 -13.76
CA SER A 304 16.86 -24.87 -14.32
C SER A 304 17.77 -26.07 -14.01
N TRP A 305 19.05 -25.83 -13.69
CA TRP A 305 20.01 -26.86 -13.30
C TRP A 305 20.25 -26.90 -11.79
N THR A 306 20.39 -25.73 -11.15
CA THR A 306 20.77 -25.64 -9.74
C THR A 306 19.60 -25.91 -8.80
N GLU A 307 18.38 -25.51 -9.17
CA GLU A 307 17.22 -25.60 -8.29
C GLU A 307 16.50 -26.94 -8.47
N THR A 308 16.45 -27.73 -7.39
CA THR A 308 15.90 -29.09 -7.43
C THR A 308 14.45 -29.15 -7.91
N LYS A 309 13.62 -28.15 -7.56
CA LYS A 309 12.22 -28.04 -7.98
C LYS A 309 12.05 -27.73 -9.47
N GLN A 310 13.01 -27.05 -10.09
CA GLN A 310 12.98 -26.71 -11.53
C GLN A 310 13.74 -27.72 -12.38
N ARG A 311 14.61 -28.53 -11.78
CA ARG A 311 15.48 -29.48 -12.46
C ARG A 311 14.69 -30.65 -13.05
N ARG A 312 14.57 -30.66 -14.38
CA ARG A 312 14.00 -31.79 -15.14
C ARG A 312 15.08 -32.77 -15.59
N ARG A 313 14.69 -34.02 -15.89
CA ARG A 313 15.60 -35.05 -16.43
C ARG A 313 16.29 -34.61 -17.73
N SER A 314 15.61 -33.82 -18.55
CA SER A 314 16.13 -33.26 -19.81
C SER A 314 16.89 -31.92 -19.66
N ALA A 315 17.12 -31.41 -18.45
CA ALA A 315 17.76 -30.11 -18.24
C ALA A 315 19.14 -29.99 -18.91
N ALA A 316 19.97 -31.04 -18.82
CA ALA A 316 21.28 -31.07 -19.49
C ALA A 316 21.16 -30.99 -21.02
N ALA A 317 20.21 -31.72 -21.61
CA ALA A 317 19.97 -31.69 -23.05
C ALA A 317 19.46 -30.31 -23.51
N LEU A 318 18.59 -29.67 -22.73
CA LEU A 318 18.09 -28.32 -23.02
C LEU A 318 19.19 -27.26 -22.89
N LEU A 319 20.10 -27.38 -21.92
CA LEU A 319 21.25 -26.50 -21.80
C LEU A 319 22.22 -26.68 -22.97
N ALA A 320 22.50 -27.93 -23.36
CA ALA A 320 23.32 -28.22 -24.53
C ALA A 320 22.68 -27.67 -25.82
N LEU A 321 21.36 -27.79 -25.97
CA LEU A 321 20.62 -27.23 -27.09
C LEU A 321 20.72 -25.70 -27.14
N ASN A 322 20.55 -25.00 -26.01
CA ASN A 322 20.71 -23.56 -25.95
C ASN A 322 22.16 -23.11 -26.21
N ALA A 323 23.15 -23.90 -25.78
CA ALA A 323 24.55 -23.63 -26.09
C ALA A 323 24.83 -23.77 -27.60
N ALA A 324 24.30 -24.83 -28.24
CA ALA A 324 24.43 -25.04 -29.68
C ALA A 324 23.67 -23.98 -30.50
N LEU A 325 22.48 -23.58 -30.05
CA LEU A 325 21.62 -22.56 -30.66
C LEU A 325 21.83 -21.16 -30.08
N CYS A 326 22.98 -20.90 -29.45
CA CYS A 326 23.32 -19.59 -28.87
C CYS A 326 23.13 -18.41 -29.85
N PRO A 327 23.57 -18.46 -31.13
CA PRO A 327 23.34 -17.33 -32.04
C PRO A 327 21.85 -17.08 -32.29
N PHE A 328 21.03 -18.14 -32.34
CA PHE A 328 19.58 -18.00 -32.46
C PHE A 328 18.95 -17.42 -31.19
N LEU A 329 19.39 -17.86 -30.00
CA LEU A 329 18.96 -17.29 -28.73
C LEU A 329 19.28 -15.79 -28.64
N LEU A 330 20.50 -15.39 -29.02
CA LEU A 330 20.90 -13.98 -29.05
C LEU A 330 20.05 -13.17 -30.05
N ALA A 331 19.70 -13.76 -31.21
CA ALA A 331 18.80 -13.14 -32.16
C ALA A 331 17.40 -12.93 -31.57
N VAL A 332 16.83 -13.93 -30.89
CA VAL A 332 15.54 -13.81 -30.18
C VAL A 332 15.60 -12.71 -29.12
N LEU A 333 16.66 -12.68 -28.31
CA LEU A 333 16.87 -11.63 -27.29
C LEU A 333 16.98 -10.24 -27.90
N LEU A 334 17.69 -10.11 -29.03
CA LEU A 334 17.83 -8.85 -29.77
C LEU A 334 16.49 -8.41 -30.35
N THR A 335 15.72 -9.31 -30.97
CA THR A 335 14.38 -9.00 -31.50
C THR A 335 13.44 -8.57 -30.37
N CYS A 336 13.45 -9.27 -29.22
CA CYS A 336 12.71 -8.85 -28.04
C CYS A 336 13.13 -7.46 -27.55
N ALA A 337 14.43 -7.15 -27.52
CA ALA A 337 14.94 -5.85 -27.10
C ALA A 337 14.52 -4.74 -28.08
N LEU A 338 14.63 -4.97 -29.38
CA LEU A 338 14.24 -4.01 -30.42
C LEU A 338 12.75 -3.69 -30.37
N LEU A 339 11.89 -4.70 -30.18
CA LEU A 339 10.44 -4.53 -30.12
C LEU A 339 9.91 -4.09 -28.74
N SER A 340 10.77 -3.87 -27.74
CA SER A 340 10.32 -3.76 -26.33
C SER A 340 9.41 -4.91 -25.85
N ALA A 341 9.49 -6.06 -26.50
CA ALA A 341 8.63 -7.19 -26.24
C ALA A 341 9.12 -8.01 -25.03
N PRO A 342 8.20 -8.63 -24.26
CA PRO A 342 8.57 -9.53 -23.17
C PRO A 342 9.21 -10.82 -23.72
N LEU A 343 10.17 -11.38 -22.97
CA LEU A 343 10.75 -12.68 -23.26
C LEU A 343 9.95 -13.75 -22.54
N LEU A 344 9.41 -14.73 -23.28
CA LEU A 344 8.54 -15.78 -22.72
C LEU A 344 9.27 -17.12 -22.68
N PRO A 345 9.44 -17.76 -21.51
CA PRO A 345 9.87 -19.16 -21.44
C PRO A 345 8.70 -20.08 -21.82
N LEU A 346 8.92 -20.96 -22.80
CA LEU A 346 7.93 -21.91 -23.29
C LEU A 346 7.62 -22.97 -22.23
N PHE A 347 6.39 -23.03 -21.69
CA PHE A 347 5.98 -23.98 -20.65
C PHE A 347 6.95 -24.05 -19.45
N THR A 348 7.49 -22.90 -19.07
CA THR A 348 8.53 -22.73 -18.03
C THR A 348 9.83 -23.50 -18.32
N LEU A 349 10.05 -23.95 -19.56
CA LEU A 349 11.32 -24.50 -20.03
C LEU A 349 12.29 -23.36 -20.33
N PRO A 350 13.60 -23.60 -20.26
CA PRO A 350 14.63 -22.68 -20.72
C PRO A 350 14.68 -22.60 -22.26
N VAL A 351 13.53 -22.48 -22.92
CA VAL A 351 13.37 -22.25 -24.35
C VAL A 351 12.57 -20.97 -24.49
N PHE A 352 13.13 -19.97 -25.16
CA PHE A 352 12.59 -18.62 -25.13
C PHE A 352 11.93 -18.23 -26.45
N LEU A 353 10.78 -17.58 -26.35
CA LEU A 353 10.04 -17.03 -27.48
C LEU A 353 9.84 -15.52 -27.31
N VAL A 354 9.69 -14.83 -28.44
CA VAL A 354 9.31 -13.41 -28.47
C VAL A 354 7.84 -13.31 -28.11
N GLY A 355 7.52 -12.68 -26.98
CA GLY A 355 6.14 -12.32 -26.66
C GLY A 355 5.67 -11.14 -27.49
N PHE A 356 4.37 -10.86 -27.48
CA PHE A 356 3.85 -9.70 -28.21
C PHE A 356 4.25 -8.37 -27.54
N PRO A 357 4.63 -7.34 -28.32
CA PRO A 357 4.87 -6.00 -27.80
C PRO A 357 3.60 -5.45 -27.14
N ARG A 358 3.75 -4.80 -25.99
CA ARG A 358 2.65 -4.21 -25.25
C ARG A 358 3.16 -3.00 -24.47
N PRO A 359 2.30 -2.02 -24.15
CA PRO A 359 2.68 -0.94 -23.25
C PRO A 359 3.21 -1.48 -21.93
N LEU A 360 4.11 -0.74 -21.28
CA LEU A 360 4.80 -1.16 -20.04
C LEU A 360 3.84 -1.38 -18.86
N ARG A 361 2.61 -0.87 -18.94
CA ARG A 361 1.56 -1.20 -17.96
C ARG A 361 1.15 -2.67 -18.12
N SER A 362 1.30 -3.44 -17.06
CA SER A 362 1.08 -4.89 -17.09
C SER A 362 -0.36 -5.34 -16.88
N TRP A 363 -1.26 -4.45 -16.44
CA TRP A 363 -2.60 -4.83 -15.99
C TRP A 363 -3.71 -4.42 -16.96
N PRO A 364 -4.69 -5.30 -17.21
CA PRO A 364 -5.80 -5.03 -18.13
C PRO A 364 -6.82 -4.01 -17.58
N GLY A 365 -6.89 -3.83 -16.26
CA GLY A 365 -7.82 -2.91 -15.60
C GLY A 365 -7.14 -1.64 -15.05
N THR A 366 -7.96 -0.63 -14.74
CA THR A 366 -7.53 0.57 -14.02
C THR A 366 -6.90 0.17 -12.67
N PRO A 367 -5.75 0.77 -12.28
CA PRO A 367 -5.21 0.59 -10.93
C PRO A 367 -6.29 0.88 -9.88
N GLY A 368 -6.47 -0.04 -8.92
CA GLY A 368 -7.49 0.06 -7.87
C GLY A 368 -8.70 -0.87 -8.01
N CYS A 369 -8.85 -1.61 -9.11
CA CYS A 369 -9.92 -2.60 -9.30
C CYS A 369 -9.54 -3.99 -8.74
N ALA A 370 -9.06 -4.07 -7.49
CA ALA A 370 -8.76 -5.36 -6.85
C ALA A 370 -10.04 -5.99 -6.26
N CYS A 371 -10.11 -7.32 -6.23
CA CYS A 371 -11.19 -8.03 -5.54
C CYS A 371 -11.06 -7.75 -4.02
N PRO A 372 -12.10 -7.19 -3.38
CA PRO A 372 -12.06 -6.96 -1.94
C PRO A 372 -12.04 -8.31 -1.22
N CYS A 373 -11.00 -8.52 -0.41
CA CYS A 373 -10.86 -9.63 0.53
C CYS A 373 -10.85 -9.11 1.98
N ALA A 374 -10.97 -9.99 2.96
CA ALA A 374 -10.90 -9.64 4.38
C ALA A 374 -9.64 -8.81 4.72
N ASP A 375 -8.51 -9.08 4.04
CA ASP A 375 -7.24 -8.40 4.28
C ASP A 375 -7.10 -7.03 3.60
N SER A 376 -8.03 -6.70 2.69
CA SER A 376 -7.96 -5.47 1.90
C SER A 376 -7.96 -4.21 2.77
N VAL A 377 -8.62 -4.25 3.94
CA VAL A 377 -8.69 -3.12 4.87
C VAL A 377 -7.31 -2.77 5.42
N TYR A 378 -6.49 -3.77 5.71
CA TYR A 378 -5.13 -3.54 6.19
C TYR A 378 -4.23 -2.94 5.11
N TYR A 379 -4.37 -3.41 3.87
CA TYR A 379 -3.64 -2.83 2.73
C TYR A 379 -4.12 -1.41 2.41
N GLN A 380 -5.40 -1.11 2.63
CA GLN A 380 -5.95 0.24 2.45
C GLN A 380 -5.26 1.23 3.41
N GLN A 381 -5.21 0.91 4.70
CA GLN A 381 -4.50 1.73 5.70
C GLN A 381 -3.00 1.84 5.37
N LEU A 382 -2.36 0.71 5.06
CA LEU A 382 -0.94 0.65 4.74
C LEU A 382 -0.58 1.51 3.53
N SER A 383 -1.42 1.51 2.49
CA SER A 383 -1.13 2.20 1.22
C SER A 383 -0.89 3.70 1.42
N GLY A 384 -1.70 4.37 2.25
CA GLY A 384 -1.56 5.80 2.54
C GLY A 384 -0.27 6.11 3.32
N ARG A 385 0.02 5.32 4.36
CA ARG A 385 1.22 5.47 5.19
C ARG A 385 2.49 5.15 4.41
N LEU A 386 2.47 4.10 3.60
CA LEU A 386 3.56 3.72 2.71
C LEU A 386 3.82 4.79 1.65
N ALA A 387 2.78 5.32 1.00
CA ALA A 387 2.94 6.40 0.01
C ALA A 387 3.59 7.65 0.62
N ALA A 388 3.18 8.04 1.83
CA ALA A 388 3.79 9.18 2.55
C ALA A 388 5.28 8.94 2.83
N ALA A 389 5.65 7.72 3.25
CA ALA A 389 7.02 7.38 3.55
C ALA A 389 7.88 7.27 2.27
N LEU A 390 7.35 6.65 1.21
CA LEU A 390 7.99 6.56 -0.11
C LEU A 390 8.25 7.92 -0.73
N ARG A 391 7.35 8.90 -0.55
CA ARG A 391 7.57 10.27 -1.04
C ARG A 391 8.90 10.84 -0.56
N SER A 392 9.24 10.63 0.72
CA SER A 392 10.51 11.09 1.27
C SER A 392 11.71 10.28 0.74
N ALA A 393 11.57 8.95 0.67
CA ALA A 393 12.62 8.04 0.23
C ALA A 393 12.98 8.23 -1.26
N LEU A 394 11.95 8.30 -2.12
CA LEU A 394 12.08 8.53 -3.57
C LEU A 394 12.72 9.88 -3.86
N ALA A 395 12.26 10.93 -3.20
CA ALA A 395 12.76 12.25 -3.47
C ALA A 395 14.22 12.40 -2.98
N CYS A 396 14.64 11.66 -1.94
CA CYS A 396 16.05 11.59 -1.55
C CYS A 396 16.89 10.74 -2.52
N GLY A 397 16.30 9.79 -3.25
CA GLY A 397 17.02 8.85 -4.13
C GLY A 397 17.32 7.50 -3.51
N ALA A 398 16.74 7.17 -2.35
CA ALA A 398 17.07 5.96 -1.60
C ALA A 398 16.77 4.65 -2.34
N LEU A 399 15.78 4.65 -3.25
CA LEU A 399 15.45 3.47 -4.06
C LEU A 399 16.44 3.23 -5.22
N GLY A 400 17.36 4.17 -5.48
CA GLY A 400 18.24 4.14 -6.64
C GLY A 400 17.50 4.43 -7.95
N PRO A 401 18.07 4.04 -9.11
CA PRO A 401 17.44 4.23 -10.40
C PRO A 401 16.28 3.24 -10.57
N ALA A 402 15.05 3.71 -10.36
CA ALA A 402 13.82 2.98 -10.69
C ALA A 402 13.13 3.66 -11.89
N PRO A 403 13.37 3.21 -13.14
CA PRO A 403 12.64 3.71 -14.30
C PRO A 403 11.16 3.28 -14.26
N PRO A 404 10.28 4.00 -14.97
CA PRO A 404 8.91 3.53 -15.21
C PRO A 404 8.90 2.10 -15.78
N GLY A 405 7.95 1.28 -15.33
CA GLY A 405 7.92 -0.17 -15.59
C GLY A 405 8.67 -1.02 -14.57
N SER A 406 9.42 -0.42 -13.64
CA SER A 406 10.06 -1.17 -12.55
C SER A 406 9.03 -1.68 -11.56
N HIS A 407 9.22 -2.92 -11.12
CA HIS A 407 8.45 -3.53 -10.05
C HIS A 407 9.28 -3.51 -8.78
N LEU A 408 8.65 -3.21 -7.66
CA LEU A 408 9.28 -3.30 -6.35
C LEU A 408 8.43 -4.21 -5.47
N LEU A 409 9.07 -5.07 -4.71
CA LEU A 409 8.41 -5.88 -3.71
C LEU A 409 8.67 -5.25 -2.34
N CYS A 410 7.63 -5.01 -1.56
CA CYS A 410 7.76 -4.65 -0.16
C CYS A 410 7.39 -5.84 0.72
N ARG A 411 8.20 -6.09 1.74
CA ARG A 411 7.95 -7.16 2.70
C ARG A 411 7.85 -6.61 4.11
N ILE A 412 6.84 -7.10 4.85
CA ILE A 412 6.50 -6.66 6.20
C ILE A 412 5.87 -7.84 6.93
N GLN A 413 6.58 -8.47 7.88
CA GLN A 413 6.08 -9.66 8.58
C GLN A 413 5.49 -10.71 7.60
N ASP A 414 4.20 -11.01 7.69
CA ASP A 414 3.42 -11.92 6.86
C ASP A 414 2.83 -11.28 5.58
N ARG A 415 3.01 -9.97 5.41
CA ARG A 415 2.43 -9.17 4.32
C ARG A 415 3.44 -8.88 3.22
N MET A 416 2.96 -8.95 1.99
CA MET A 416 3.72 -8.58 0.80
C MET A 416 2.93 -7.56 -0.02
N VAL A 417 3.63 -6.51 -0.47
CA VAL A 417 3.04 -5.46 -1.29
C VAL A 417 3.84 -5.36 -2.57
N TRP A 418 3.16 -5.44 -3.70
CA TRP A 418 3.72 -5.22 -5.01
C TRP A 418 3.55 -3.75 -5.40
N LEU A 419 4.65 -3.04 -5.56
CA LEU A 419 4.69 -1.69 -6.09
C LEU A 419 5.08 -1.72 -7.56
N THR A 420 4.49 -0.85 -8.37
CA THR A 420 4.94 -0.65 -9.76
C THR A 420 5.03 0.83 -10.06
N VAL A 421 6.16 1.24 -10.65
CA VAL A 421 6.36 2.62 -11.10
C VAL A 421 5.66 2.79 -12.44
N LEU A 422 4.53 3.51 -12.46
CA LEU A 422 3.75 3.70 -13.69
C LEU A 422 4.27 4.89 -14.49
N GLU A 423 4.45 6.03 -13.83
CA GLU A 423 4.82 7.29 -14.45
C GLU A 423 5.83 8.03 -13.56
N ARG A 424 6.76 8.74 -14.19
CA ARG A 424 7.73 9.60 -13.52
C ARG A 424 7.92 10.89 -14.32
N GLY A 425 7.92 12.03 -13.65
CA GLY A 425 8.23 13.33 -14.23
C GLY A 425 8.99 14.24 -13.27
N PHE A 426 8.93 15.55 -13.50
CA PHE A 426 9.69 16.53 -12.73
C PHE A 426 9.08 16.72 -11.34
N GLY A 427 9.65 16.03 -10.36
CA GLY A 427 9.24 16.13 -8.95
C GLY A 427 8.01 15.31 -8.56
N PHE A 428 7.49 14.46 -9.46
CA PHE A 428 6.36 13.58 -9.16
C PHE A 428 6.59 12.14 -9.63
N TRP A 429 5.94 11.20 -8.95
CA TRP A 429 5.94 9.77 -9.23
C TRP A 429 4.51 9.25 -9.10
N THR A 430 4.08 8.44 -10.05
CA THR A 430 2.81 7.71 -9.96
C THR A 430 3.12 6.23 -9.74
N LEU A 431 2.70 5.73 -8.58
CA LEU A 431 2.92 4.36 -8.16
C LEU A 431 1.59 3.61 -8.12
N ASN A 432 1.61 2.35 -8.54
CA ASN A 432 0.56 1.40 -8.22
C ASN A 432 0.97 0.62 -6.97
N ILE A 433 0.14 0.61 -5.94
CA ILE A 433 0.35 -0.15 -4.69
C ILE A 433 -0.67 -1.27 -4.65
N LYS A 434 -0.23 -2.52 -4.73
CA LYS A 434 -1.09 -3.70 -4.70
C LYS A 434 -0.70 -4.61 -3.54
N GLY A 435 -1.63 -4.88 -2.63
CA GLY A 435 -1.47 -5.93 -1.63
C GLY A 435 -1.54 -7.31 -2.28
N LEU A 436 -0.70 -8.24 -1.83
CA LEU A 436 -0.76 -9.66 -2.22
C LEU A 436 -1.46 -10.46 -1.12
N GLU A 437 -1.94 -11.66 -1.46
CA GLU A 437 -2.56 -12.56 -0.47
C GLU A 437 -1.59 -12.85 0.68
N LEU A 438 -2.14 -12.93 1.90
CA LEU A 438 -1.38 -13.32 3.09
C LEU A 438 -0.85 -14.75 2.93
N GLN A 439 0.28 -15.04 3.58
CA GLN A 439 0.96 -16.32 3.44
C GLN A 439 0.23 -17.42 4.23
N GLU A 440 -0.65 -18.16 3.58
CA GLU A 440 -1.42 -19.23 4.22
C GLU A 440 -0.87 -20.64 3.93
N THR A 441 -0.10 -20.83 2.86
CA THR A 441 0.38 -22.17 2.44
C THR A 441 1.88 -22.36 2.68
N SER A 442 2.29 -23.63 2.86
CA SER A 442 3.70 -24.01 3.09
C SER A 442 4.64 -23.60 1.94
N CYS A 443 4.13 -23.54 0.70
CA CYS A 443 4.86 -23.02 -0.45
C CYS A 443 5.17 -21.52 -0.28
N HIS A 444 4.20 -20.75 0.22
CA HIS A 444 4.38 -19.32 0.43
C HIS A 444 5.43 -19.06 1.52
N THR A 445 5.48 -19.89 2.57
CA THR A 445 6.50 -19.80 3.64
C THR A 445 7.92 -20.05 3.12
N LEU A 446 8.10 -21.03 2.23
CA LEU A 446 9.42 -21.32 1.66
C LEU A 446 9.92 -20.18 0.77
N GLU A 447 9.05 -19.60 -0.05
CA GLU A 447 9.37 -18.42 -0.86
C GLU A 447 9.65 -17.19 0.01
N ALA A 448 8.85 -16.99 1.06
CA ALA A 448 9.05 -15.95 2.07
C ALA A 448 10.44 -15.99 2.67
N ARG A 449 10.82 -17.18 3.15
CA ARG A 449 12.10 -17.43 3.80
C ARG A 449 13.25 -17.13 2.86
N ARG A 450 13.11 -17.46 1.58
CA ARG A 450 14.16 -17.16 0.60
C ARG A 450 14.32 -15.66 0.37
N VAL A 451 13.24 -14.88 0.44
CA VAL A 451 13.30 -13.41 0.39
C VAL A 451 13.95 -12.85 1.66
N ASP A 452 13.61 -13.40 2.83
CA ASP A 452 14.22 -13.00 4.11
C ASP A 452 15.73 -13.25 4.14
N GLU A 453 16.19 -14.40 3.64
CA GLU A 453 17.63 -14.72 3.55
C GLU A 453 18.43 -13.67 2.76
N VAL A 454 17.88 -13.18 1.64
CA VAL A 454 18.52 -12.14 0.81
C VAL A 454 18.69 -10.84 1.61
N PHE A 455 17.74 -10.54 2.49
CA PHE A 455 17.73 -9.33 3.28
C PHE A 455 18.55 -9.40 4.55
N ASP A 456 18.50 -10.53 5.25
CA ASP A 456 19.34 -10.79 6.41
C ASP A 456 20.82 -10.64 6.05
N TRP A 457 21.22 -11.08 4.85
CA TRP A 457 22.58 -10.81 4.36
C TRP A 457 22.87 -9.31 4.22
N ALA A 458 21.94 -8.54 3.64
CA ALA A 458 22.14 -7.11 3.36
C ALA A 458 22.22 -6.26 4.66
N LEU A 459 21.49 -6.62 5.71
CA LEU A 459 21.46 -5.88 6.99
C LEU A 459 22.36 -6.45 8.08
N SER A 460 22.38 -7.77 8.24
CA SER A 460 23.06 -8.47 9.34
C SER A 460 24.43 -9.02 8.95
N GLY A 461 24.87 -8.77 7.72
CA GLY A 461 26.15 -9.26 7.21
C GLY A 461 27.41 -8.73 7.94
N PRO A 462 28.60 -9.14 7.48
CA PRO A 462 29.90 -8.90 8.14
C PRO A 462 30.22 -7.43 8.47
N ALA A 463 31.05 -7.21 9.49
CA ALA A 463 31.46 -5.91 10.00
C ALA A 463 32.27 -5.09 8.97
N PRO A 464 32.34 -3.74 9.10
CA PRO A 464 33.16 -2.91 8.20
C PRO A 464 34.67 -3.18 8.35
N SER A 465 35.07 -3.93 9.37
CA SER A 465 36.43 -4.42 9.59
C SER A 465 36.74 -5.72 8.84
N ASP A 466 35.72 -6.42 8.32
CA ASP A 466 35.91 -7.69 7.63
C ASP A 466 36.46 -7.50 6.20
N PRO A 467 37.25 -8.47 5.70
CA PRO A 467 37.87 -8.38 4.38
C PRO A 467 36.82 -8.28 3.24
N LEU A 468 37.20 -7.62 2.14
CA LEU A 468 36.29 -7.28 1.03
C LEU A 468 35.57 -8.50 0.43
N TRP A 469 36.21 -9.67 0.36
CA TRP A 469 35.60 -10.89 -0.19
C TRP A 469 34.39 -11.37 0.62
N ARG A 470 34.33 -11.10 1.94
CA ARG A 470 33.15 -11.40 2.77
C ARG A 470 31.97 -10.45 2.50
N ARG A 471 32.21 -9.34 1.79
CA ARG A 471 31.17 -8.33 1.44
C ARG A 471 30.58 -8.54 0.04
N LEU A 472 31.08 -9.51 -0.70
CA LEU A 472 30.51 -9.91 -1.98
C LEU A 472 29.12 -10.50 -1.74
N ASN A 473 28.17 -10.07 -2.55
CA ASN A 473 26.80 -10.54 -2.46
C ASN A 473 26.68 -11.98 -2.96
N PRO A 474 26.36 -12.97 -2.11
CA PRO A 474 26.14 -14.34 -2.55
C PRO A 474 24.90 -14.45 -3.45
N HIS A 475 23.98 -13.50 -3.36
CA HIS A 475 22.73 -13.42 -4.10
C HIS A 475 22.79 -12.44 -5.27
N TRP A 476 23.97 -12.06 -5.76
CA TRP A 476 24.12 -11.09 -6.86
C TRP A 476 23.39 -11.52 -8.16
N GLY A 477 23.25 -12.84 -8.38
CA GLY A 477 22.56 -13.43 -9.52
C GLY A 477 21.04 -13.54 -9.36
N ASN A 478 20.50 -13.22 -8.18
CA ASN A 478 19.06 -13.25 -7.94
C ASN A 478 18.36 -12.11 -8.69
N THR A 479 17.08 -12.32 -9.01
CA THR A 479 16.23 -11.29 -9.61
C THR A 479 15.92 -10.17 -8.62
N LEU A 480 15.77 -10.50 -7.33
CA LEU A 480 15.46 -9.54 -6.27
C LEU A 480 16.73 -8.86 -5.77
N THR A 481 16.76 -7.54 -5.87
CA THR A 481 17.85 -6.70 -5.35
C THR A 481 17.35 -5.84 -4.18
N PRO A 482 17.94 -5.95 -2.98
CA PRO A 482 17.54 -5.09 -1.86
C PRO A 482 17.94 -3.64 -2.16
N ARG A 483 16.97 -2.71 -2.06
CA ARG A 483 17.18 -1.30 -2.40
C ARG A 483 17.26 -0.40 -1.19
N CYS A 484 16.21 -0.38 -0.37
CA CYS A 484 16.15 0.47 0.80
C CYS A 484 15.18 -0.03 1.87
N VAL A 485 15.28 0.58 3.04
CA VAL A 485 14.38 0.38 4.17
C VAL A 485 13.68 1.70 4.50
N VAL A 486 12.36 1.64 4.71
CA VAL A 486 11.50 2.80 4.96
C VAL A 486 10.66 2.57 6.23
N PRO A 487 10.75 3.44 7.25
CA PRO A 487 9.96 3.30 8.47
C PRO A 487 8.51 3.73 8.25
N VAL A 488 7.56 2.84 8.51
CA VAL A 488 6.11 3.04 8.32
C VAL A 488 5.35 2.51 9.54
N THR A 489 4.36 3.28 9.97
CA THR A 489 3.48 2.92 11.09
C THR A 489 2.30 2.12 10.57
N LEU A 490 2.12 0.90 11.08
CA LEU A 490 1.14 -0.09 10.62
C LEU A 490 0.80 -1.09 11.74
N TYR A 491 -0.29 -1.83 11.58
CA TYR A 491 -0.65 -2.91 12.50
C TYR A 491 0.30 -4.11 12.36
N SER A 492 0.86 -4.53 13.49
CA SER A 492 1.46 -5.85 13.67
C SER A 492 0.37 -6.90 13.84
N ASP A 493 0.49 -8.09 13.24
CA ASP A 493 -0.33 -9.26 13.63
C ASP A 493 0.44 -10.10 14.66
N ALA A 494 -0.14 -10.33 15.83
CA ALA A 494 0.40 -11.21 16.85
C ALA A 494 -0.59 -12.36 17.10
N ARG A 495 -0.22 -13.56 16.65
CA ARG A 495 -1.01 -14.78 16.84
C ARG A 495 -0.47 -15.57 18.01
N ASN A 496 -1.35 -15.98 18.92
CA ASN A 496 -0.96 -16.91 19.98
C ASN A 496 -2.02 -18.01 20.14
N VAL A 497 -1.55 -19.21 20.40
CA VAL A 497 -2.40 -20.35 20.74
C VAL A 497 -2.85 -20.21 22.19
N LEU A 498 -4.14 -20.48 22.45
CA LEU A 498 -4.75 -20.28 23.77
C LEU A 498 -4.80 -21.56 24.63
N THR A 499 -4.15 -22.62 24.17
CA THR A 499 -4.05 -23.91 24.88
C THR A 499 -3.44 -23.71 26.25
N GLY A 500 -4.10 -24.23 27.28
CA GLY A 500 -3.67 -24.07 28.69
C GLY A 500 -4.16 -22.79 29.37
N ILE A 501 -4.61 -21.77 28.63
CA ILE A 501 -5.29 -20.59 29.22
C ILE A 501 -6.79 -20.86 29.27
N ILE A 502 -7.38 -21.24 28.13
CA ILE A 502 -8.82 -21.50 28.05
C ILE A 502 -9.20 -22.89 28.55
N ASP A 503 -8.24 -23.82 28.66
CA ASP A 503 -8.46 -25.18 29.18
C ASP A 503 -8.28 -25.26 30.72
N SER A 504 -7.72 -24.20 31.33
CA SER A 504 -7.52 -24.13 32.77
C SER A 504 -8.83 -23.87 33.49
N HIS A 505 -9.18 -24.77 34.42
CA HIS A 505 -10.40 -24.67 35.22
C HIS A 505 -10.36 -23.47 36.18
N GLU A 506 -9.16 -23.11 36.66
CA GLU A 506 -8.96 -21.97 37.57
C GLU A 506 -9.28 -20.64 36.87
N HIS A 507 -8.78 -20.47 35.65
CA HIS A 507 -9.04 -19.29 34.83
C HIS A 507 -10.53 -19.21 34.46
N LEU A 508 -11.11 -20.29 33.96
CA LEU A 508 -12.52 -20.30 33.57
C LEU A 508 -13.47 -20.04 34.75
N GLY A 509 -13.12 -20.46 35.97
CA GLY A 509 -13.90 -20.18 37.18
C GLY A 509 -14.01 -18.69 37.53
N GLN A 510 -13.01 -17.88 37.16
CA GLN A 510 -13.00 -16.42 37.39
C GLN A 510 -13.81 -15.64 36.34
N PHE A 511 -14.09 -16.25 35.19
CA PHE A 511 -14.78 -15.61 34.06
C PHE A 511 -16.16 -15.07 34.43
N ARG A 512 -16.94 -15.85 35.20
CA ARG A 512 -18.29 -15.48 35.65
C ARG A 512 -18.28 -14.20 36.50
N GLY A 513 -17.34 -14.09 37.43
CA GLY A 513 -17.19 -12.92 38.30
C GLY A 513 -16.76 -11.69 37.52
N ASN A 514 -15.82 -11.85 36.59
CA ASN A 514 -15.36 -10.77 35.72
C ASN A 514 -16.49 -10.23 34.83
N PHE A 515 -17.32 -11.10 34.25
CA PHE A 515 -18.49 -10.68 33.45
C PHE A 515 -19.46 -9.79 34.23
N LEU A 516 -19.80 -10.18 35.46
CA LEU A 516 -20.72 -9.41 36.28
C LEU A 516 -20.15 -8.05 36.67
N LYS A 517 -18.87 -7.99 37.08
CA LYS A 517 -18.19 -6.72 37.40
C LYS A 517 -18.25 -5.75 36.23
N VAL A 518 -17.94 -6.25 35.05
CA VAL A 518 -17.94 -5.49 33.81
C VAL A 518 -19.32 -4.96 33.44
N LEU A 519 -20.31 -5.87 33.41
CA LEU A 519 -21.63 -5.53 32.92
C LEU A 519 -22.24 -4.45 33.82
N LEU A 520 -22.04 -4.55 35.14
CA LEU A 520 -22.44 -3.53 36.10
C LEU A 520 -21.76 -2.19 35.83
N TRP A 521 -20.45 -2.18 35.53
CA TRP A 521 -19.72 -0.96 35.20
C TRP A 521 -20.23 -0.29 33.91
N LEU A 522 -20.50 -1.07 32.85
CA LEU A 522 -21.06 -0.58 31.59
C LEU A 522 -22.48 -0.03 31.76
N LEU A 523 -23.34 -0.72 32.52
CA LEU A 523 -24.70 -0.28 32.81
C LEU A 523 -24.70 1.05 33.56
N LEU A 524 -23.84 1.18 34.59
CA LEU A 524 -23.71 2.40 35.38
C LEU A 524 -23.23 3.58 34.52
N ARG A 525 -22.22 3.40 33.67
CA ARG A 525 -21.73 4.42 32.73
C ARG A 525 -22.80 4.88 31.75
N ARG A 526 -23.55 3.94 31.18
CA ARG A 526 -24.64 4.25 30.26
C ARG A 526 -25.72 5.11 30.93
N SER A 527 -26.10 4.76 32.17
CA SER A 527 -27.08 5.52 32.94
C SER A 527 -26.58 6.93 33.28
N ALA A 528 -25.30 7.06 33.68
CA ALA A 528 -24.67 8.35 33.92
C ALA A 528 -24.61 9.24 32.66
N HIS A 529 -24.25 8.68 31.49
CA HIS A 529 -24.27 9.41 30.22
C HIS A 529 -25.68 9.85 29.81
N ALA A 530 -26.69 8.98 29.97
CA ALA A 530 -28.08 9.30 29.69
C ALA A 530 -28.59 10.46 30.56
N HIS A 531 -28.18 10.51 31.83
CA HIS A 531 -28.50 11.60 32.74
C HIS A 531 -27.84 12.92 32.32
N GLN A 532 -26.54 12.91 31.99
CA GLN A 532 -25.82 14.11 31.51
C GLN A 532 -26.42 14.71 30.23
N HIS A 533 -26.91 13.87 29.31
CA HIS A 533 -27.60 14.31 28.10
C HIS A 533 -28.98 14.92 28.38
N LYS A 534 -29.74 14.34 29.32
CA LYS A 534 -31.03 14.90 29.78
C LYS A 534 -30.84 16.25 30.50
N ALA A 535 -29.80 16.38 31.32
CA ALA A 535 -29.50 17.61 32.06
C ALA A 535 -29.06 18.79 31.15
N LYS A 536 -28.50 18.53 29.97
CA LYS A 536 -28.06 19.56 29.00
C LYS A 536 -29.13 20.02 28.00
N GLY A 537 -30.36 19.49 28.07
CA GLY A 537 -31.49 19.97 27.25
C GLY A 537 -31.32 19.84 25.73
N GLN A 538 -30.39 19.00 25.25
CA GLN A 538 -30.16 18.81 23.81
C GLN A 538 -31.08 17.70 23.26
N ARG A 539 -31.81 18.00 22.17
CA ARG A 539 -32.47 16.98 21.32
C ARG A 539 -31.39 15.99 20.84
N PRO A 540 -31.67 14.67 20.71
CA PRO A 540 -30.67 13.75 20.16
C PRO A 540 -30.19 14.28 18.80
N PRO A 541 -28.87 14.40 18.57
CA PRO A 541 -28.37 14.89 17.30
C PRO A 541 -28.76 13.90 16.19
N PRO A 542 -29.10 14.35 14.97
CA PRO A 542 -28.99 13.49 13.80
C PRO A 542 -27.52 13.08 13.66
N ALA A 543 -27.29 11.79 13.42
CA ALA A 543 -25.97 11.18 13.28
C ALA A 543 -25.02 12.06 12.45
N SER A 544 -24.12 12.75 13.13
CA SER A 544 -23.03 13.52 12.52
C SER A 544 -21.80 13.38 13.40
N GLY A 545 -20.71 12.96 12.76
CA GLY A 545 -19.55 12.34 13.40
C GLY A 545 -18.70 13.29 14.22
N GLY A 546 -18.25 12.78 15.37
CA GLY A 546 -17.23 13.40 16.21
C GLY A 546 -17.23 12.78 17.59
N ALA A 547 -16.12 12.09 17.93
CA ALA A 547 -15.87 11.30 19.15
C ALA A 547 -16.55 9.91 19.20
N CYS A 548 -15.75 8.86 19.40
CA CYS A 548 -16.19 7.49 19.63
C CYS A 548 -16.98 7.40 20.94
N SER A 549 -18.29 7.63 20.85
CA SER A 549 -19.24 7.44 21.94
C SER A 549 -20.51 6.85 21.35
N LEU A 550 -20.90 5.66 21.81
CA LEU A 550 -22.24 5.04 21.70
C LEU A 550 -22.94 5.00 20.32
N ALA A 551 -22.27 5.31 19.20
CA ALA A 551 -22.90 5.41 17.88
C ALA A 551 -22.56 4.27 16.91
N SER A 552 -21.86 3.20 17.32
CA SER A 552 -21.71 1.98 16.51
C SER A 552 -22.71 0.87 16.86
N LEU A 553 -23.75 1.16 17.64
CA LEU A 553 -24.80 0.20 18.04
C LEU A 553 -25.79 -0.10 16.90
N GLY A 554 -25.62 0.46 15.69
CA GLY A 554 -26.53 0.24 14.56
C GLY A 554 -26.26 -1.01 13.70
N ASP A 555 -25.12 -1.68 13.86
CA ASP A 555 -24.61 -2.67 12.88
C ASP A 555 -24.76 -4.15 13.29
N TRP A 556 -25.58 -4.44 14.31
CA TRP A 556 -25.81 -5.81 14.79
C TRP A 556 -27.24 -6.27 14.51
N SER A 557 -27.64 -6.31 13.24
CA SER A 557 -28.89 -6.95 12.80
C SER A 557 -28.62 -8.36 12.30
N ASP A 558 -29.48 -9.32 12.70
CA ASP A 558 -29.58 -10.71 12.21
C ASP A 558 -30.02 -10.80 10.72
N GLU A 559 -29.68 -9.81 9.89
CA GLU A 559 -29.89 -9.79 8.43
C GLU A 559 -28.54 -9.78 7.69
N ASP A 560 -27.55 -10.50 8.23
CA ASP A 560 -26.39 -10.89 7.45
C ASP A 560 -26.81 -12.07 6.56
N ASP A 561 -27.15 -11.72 5.32
CA ASP A 561 -27.34 -12.65 4.20
C ASP A 561 -26.31 -13.79 4.32
N LEU A 562 -26.83 -15.03 4.33
CA LEU A 562 -26.08 -16.30 4.36
C LEU A 562 -25.11 -16.48 3.16
N PHE A 563 -24.90 -15.44 2.35
CA PHE A 563 -24.14 -15.40 1.10
C PHE A 563 -23.40 -14.06 0.89
N GLY A 564 -22.36 -13.77 1.66
CA GLY A 564 -21.34 -12.77 1.34
C GLY A 564 -21.81 -11.31 1.13
N PRO A 565 -20.90 -10.35 0.86
CA PRO A 565 -21.27 -8.95 0.71
C PRO A 565 -22.01 -8.71 -0.62
N ARG A 566 -23.28 -8.27 -0.56
CA ARG A 566 -23.95 -7.62 -1.69
C ARG A 566 -23.26 -6.29 -1.99
N CYS A 567 -22.89 -6.08 -3.26
CA CYS A 567 -22.34 -4.82 -3.75
C CYS A 567 -23.32 -3.66 -3.47
N VAL A 568 -22.94 -2.72 -2.60
CA VAL A 568 -23.60 -1.42 -2.52
C VAL A 568 -23.25 -0.63 -3.79
N GLN A 569 -24.16 -0.64 -4.77
CA GLN A 569 -24.12 0.30 -5.89
C GLN A 569 -24.44 1.71 -5.35
N GLY A 570 -23.40 2.48 -5.01
CA GLY A 570 -23.53 3.93 -5.02
C GLY A 570 -23.71 4.41 -6.47
N PRO A 571 -24.51 5.45 -6.75
CA PRO A 571 -24.74 5.92 -8.11
C PRO A 571 -23.48 6.61 -8.64
N VAL A 572 -22.56 5.83 -9.20
CA VAL A 572 -21.54 6.35 -10.10
C VAL A 572 -22.23 6.55 -11.44
N ARG A 573 -22.30 7.80 -11.92
CA ARG A 573 -22.66 8.11 -13.29
C ARG A 573 -21.65 7.45 -14.24
N VAL A 574 -21.95 6.23 -14.65
CA VAL A 574 -21.30 5.56 -15.77
C VAL A 574 -21.92 6.17 -17.03
N LEU A 575 -21.14 6.98 -17.75
CA LEU A 575 -21.47 7.26 -19.15
C LEU A 575 -21.34 5.93 -19.89
N GLY A 576 -22.48 5.34 -20.25
CA GLY A 576 -22.54 4.06 -20.92
C GLY A 576 -21.88 4.11 -22.28
N VAL A 577 -20.86 3.26 -22.47
CA VAL A 577 -20.48 2.76 -23.79
C VAL A 577 -20.40 1.25 -23.64
N GLY A 578 -21.25 0.55 -24.39
CA GLY A 578 -21.54 -0.88 -24.22
C GLY A 578 -20.32 -1.77 -24.40
N GLY A 579 -20.15 -2.72 -23.48
CA GLY A 579 -19.16 -3.79 -23.56
C GLY A 579 -19.79 -5.03 -24.17
N VAL A 580 -19.35 -5.38 -25.38
CA VAL A 580 -19.50 -6.72 -25.96
C VAL A 580 -18.45 -7.60 -25.29
N SER A 581 -18.88 -8.62 -24.55
CA SER A 581 -18.00 -9.65 -24.00
C SER A 581 -17.43 -10.53 -25.11
N LEU A 582 -16.10 -10.63 -25.17
CA LEU A 582 -15.37 -11.52 -26.08
C LEU A 582 -15.34 -12.95 -25.52
N PRO A 583 -15.41 -13.99 -26.38
CA PRO A 583 -15.50 -15.38 -25.97
C PRO A 583 -14.15 -15.90 -25.44
N GLY A 584 -14.14 -16.46 -24.23
CA GLY A 584 -12.94 -17.07 -23.63
C GLY A 584 -12.75 -16.81 -22.13
N SER A 585 -13.56 -15.96 -21.49
CA SER A 585 -13.60 -15.87 -20.02
C SER A 585 -14.42 -17.02 -19.45
N VAL A 586 -13.75 -18.00 -18.87
CA VAL A 586 -14.41 -19.01 -18.03
C VAL A 586 -14.66 -18.36 -16.67
N ASP A 587 -15.91 -17.97 -16.42
CA ASP A 587 -16.36 -17.60 -15.07
C ASP A 587 -16.37 -18.85 -14.19
N VAL A 588 -15.41 -18.92 -13.26
CA VAL A 588 -15.35 -19.97 -12.23
C VAL A 588 -16.35 -19.63 -11.13
N LEU A 589 -17.65 -19.78 -11.42
CA LEU A 589 -18.74 -19.61 -10.46
C LEU A 589 -19.76 -20.77 -10.52
N SER A 590 -19.30 -22.00 -10.73
CA SER A 590 -20.19 -23.17 -10.82
C SER A 590 -19.63 -24.42 -10.16
N LEU A 591 -19.23 -24.36 -8.89
CA LEU A 591 -18.97 -25.56 -8.08
C LEU A 591 -19.24 -25.31 -6.59
N TYR A 592 -20.47 -24.91 -6.22
CA TYR A 592 -21.01 -25.11 -4.87
C TYR A 592 -22.54 -25.20 -4.95
N GLU A 593 -23.04 -26.29 -5.54
CA GLU A 593 -24.40 -26.75 -5.29
C GLU A 593 -24.33 -27.90 -4.30
N THR A 594 -24.90 -27.73 -3.10
CA THR A 594 -25.46 -28.88 -2.36
C THR A 594 -26.49 -28.44 -1.32
N THR A 595 -27.71 -28.95 -1.53
CA THR A 595 -28.74 -29.30 -0.53
C THR A 595 -29.30 -28.21 0.38
N THR A 596 -30.39 -27.60 -0.09
CA THR A 596 -31.38 -26.91 0.73
C THR A 596 -32.15 -27.92 1.60
N LEU A 597 -32.03 -27.81 2.93
CA LEU A 597 -32.96 -28.43 3.88
C LEU A 597 -34.28 -27.66 3.86
N PRO A 598 -35.45 -28.32 4.05
CA PRO A 598 -36.73 -27.66 3.97
C PRO A 598 -36.93 -26.70 5.16
N PRO A 599 -37.67 -25.59 4.97
CA PRO A 599 -37.96 -24.66 6.05
C PRO A 599 -38.92 -25.32 7.06
N LEU A 600 -38.45 -25.50 8.29
CA LEU A 600 -39.32 -25.85 9.41
C LEU A 600 -40.36 -24.73 9.60
N HIS A 601 -41.63 -25.14 9.54
CA HIS A 601 -42.79 -24.29 9.82
C HIS A 601 -42.60 -23.50 11.12
N ARG A 602 -42.71 -22.18 11.04
CA ARG A 602 -42.99 -21.33 12.20
C ARG A 602 -44.47 -21.49 12.58
N PRO A 603 -44.82 -21.88 13.80
CA PRO A 603 -46.18 -21.69 14.29
C PRO A 603 -46.44 -20.19 14.46
N ARG A 604 -47.63 -19.73 14.05
CA ARG A 604 -48.18 -18.43 14.46
C ARG A 604 -48.37 -18.43 15.98
N PRO A 605 -48.17 -17.30 16.69
CA PRO A 605 -48.71 -17.17 18.03
C PRO A 605 -50.20 -16.81 17.96
N GLU A 606 -51.02 -17.51 18.74
CA GLU A 606 -52.33 -17.05 19.19
C GLU A 606 -52.16 -15.90 20.19
N PRO A 607 -53.11 -14.96 20.28
CA PRO A 607 -53.15 -14.00 21.37
C PRO A 607 -53.80 -14.67 22.58
N ASP A 608 -53.15 -14.58 23.74
CA ASP A 608 -53.78 -14.30 25.05
C ASP A 608 -52.82 -14.69 26.17
N ALA A 609 -52.34 -13.68 26.90
CA ALA A 609 -51.85 -13.83 28.27
C ALA A 609 -51.88 -12.45 28.96
N ASP A 610 -52.92 -12.27 29.76
CA ASP A 610 -53.00 -11.43 30.96
C ASP A 610 -52.50 -9.98 30.91
N GLU A 611 -53.46 -9.07 30.67
CA GLU A 611 -53.51 -7.80 31.41
C GLU A 611 -53.60 -8.11 32.92
N GLY A 612 -52.50 -7.97 33.67
CA GLY A 612 -52.62 -8.22 35.11
C GLY A 612 -51.36 -8.23 35.97
N ARG A 613 -50.43 -7.28 35.82
CA ARG A 613 -49.60 -6.71 36.91
C ARG A 613 -48.57 -5.75 36.34
N SER A 614 -48.70 -4.46 36.65
CA SER A 614 -47.58 -3.53 36.48
C SER A 614 -46.35 -4.08 37.21
N PRO A 615 -45.15 -4.11 36.58
CA PRO A 615 -43.94 -4.45 37.30
C PRO A 615 -43.77 -3.46 38.45
N ALA A 616 -43.59 -3.99 39.67
CA ALA A 616 -43.41 -3.16 40.86
C ALA A 616 -42.27 -2.16 40.62
N HIS A 617 -42.56 -0.86 40.70
CA HIS A 617 -41.52 0.15 40.65
C HIS A 617 -40.48 -0.15 41.74
N PRO A 618 -39.17 -0.18 41.40
CA PRO A 618 -38.13 -0.39 42.39
C PRO A 618 -38.24 0.71 43.46
N ARG A 619 -38.36 0.30 44.74
CA ARG A 619 -38.39 1.24 45.86
C ARG A 619 -36.96 1.66 46.17
N PHE A 620 -36.59 2.86 45.76
CA PHE A 620 -35.29 3.44 46.09
C PHE A 620 -35.32 4.09 47.47
N SER A 621 -34.25 3.88 48.23
CA SER A 621 -34.06 4.51 49.54
C SER A 621 -33.43 5.90 49.43
N CYS A 622 -32.77 6.20 48.30
CA CYS A 622 -32.14 7.49 48.02
C CYS A 622 -32.81 8.18 46.82
N PRO A 623 -33.17 9.49 46.90
CA PRO A 623 -33.76 10.21 45.77
C PRO A 623 -32.81 10.35 44.58
N HIS A 624 -31.49 10.33 44.82
CA HIS A 624 -30.50 10.36 43.75
C HIS A 624 -30.46 9.04 42.94
N SER A 625 -31.00 7.93 43.47
CA SER A 625 -31.03 6.64 42.76
C SER A 625 -31.94 6.66 41.53
N GLU A 626 -32.97 7.52 41.53
CA GLU A 626 -33.88 7.69 40.38
C GLU A 626 -33.13 8.23 39.14
N THR A 627 -32.05 9.00 39.35
CA THR A 627 -31.21 9.53 38.26
C THR A 627 -30.41 8.45 37.53
N LEU A 628 -30.20 7.30 38.18
CA LEU A 628 -29.49 6.14 37.66
C LEU A 628 -30.44 4.97 37.35
N ALA A 629 -31.76 5.20 37.25
CA ALA A 629 -32.71 4.15 36.95
C ALA A 629 -32.52 3.56 35.54
N LEU A 630 -32.59 2.23 35.44
CA LEU A 630 -32.57 1.52 34.16
C LEU A 630 -33.93 1.65 33.44
N PRO A 631 -33.99 1.47 32.11
CA PRO A 631 -35.22 1.49 31.34
C PRO A 631 -36.24 0.49 31.88
N ALA A 632 -37.52 0.89 31.92
CA ALA A 632 -38.59 0.07 32.50
C ALA A 632 -38.79 -1.27 31.76
N ASP A 633 -38.46 -1.30 30.47
CA ASP A 633 -38.47 -2.50 29.62
C ASP A 633 -37.32 -3.46 29.96
N TRP A 634 -36.33 -3.09 30.77
CA TRP A 634 -35.18 -3.95 31.13
C TRP A 634 -35.40 -4.80 32.40
N SER A 635 -36.63 -4.92 32.89
CA SER A 635 -36.97 -5.72 34.07
C SER A 635 -36.37 -7.13 34.06
N SER A 636 -35.80 -7.55 35.19
CA SER A 636 -35.13 -8.84 35.36
C SER A 636 -36.06 -10.02 35.06
N LEU A 637 -35.51 -11.10 34.52
CA LEU A 637 -36.25 -12.35 34.30
C LEU A 637 -36.73 -12.95 35.64
N PRO A 638 -38.02 -13.27 35.79
CA PRO A 638 -38.49 -13.97 36.98
C PRO A 638 -38.08 -15.45 36.91
N GLY A 639 -37.57 -16.02 38.02
CA GLY A 639 -37.30 -17.46 38.09
C GLY A 639 -36.48 -17.92 39.29
N PRO A 640 -36.59 -19.21 39.67
CA PRO A 640 -35.88 -19.78 40.82
C PRO A 640 -34.36 -19.83 40.60
N ARG A 641 -33.90 -19.95 39.35
CA ARG A 641 -32.47 -19.94 39.00
C ARG A 641 -31.81 -18.57 39.27
N LEU A 642 -32.52 -17.47 39.03
CA LEU A 642 -32.01 -16.14 39.33
C LEU A 642 -31.81 -15.95 40.84
N GLN A 643 -32.69 -16.51 41.67
CA GLN A 643 -32.58 -16.46 43.13
C GLN A 643 -31.35 -17.21 43.64
N GLN A 644 -30.99 -18.33 43.00
CA GLN A 644 -29.80 -19.11 43.34
C GLN A 644 -28.49 -18.36 43.00
N LEU A 645 -28.49 -17.52 41.96
CA LEU A 645 -27.31 -16.76 41.53
C LEU A 645 -27.16 -15.39 42.21
N ARG A 646 -28.14 -14.95 43.02
CA ARG A 646 -28.08 -13.67 43.75
C ARG A 646 -26.79 -13.45 44.55
N PRO A 647 -26.22 -14.45 45.25
CA PRO A 647 -24.97 -14.28 45.99
C PRO A 647 -23.75 -13.97 45.11
N CYS A 648 -23.84 -14.21 43.80
CA CYS A 648 -22.74 -13.99 42.86
C CYS A 648 -22.56 -12.52 42.46
N VAL A 649 -23.48 -11.62 42.84
CA VAL A 649 -23.39 -10.19 42.49
C VAL A 649 -22.24 -9.54 43.26
N PRO A 650 -21.26 -8.92 42.58
CA PRO A 650 -20.11 -8.31 43.24
C PRO A 650 -20.47 -6.91 43.78
N THR A 651 -21.13 -6.87 44.94
CA THR A 651 -21.64 -5.62 45.54
C THR A 651 -20.54 -4.64 45.90
N ASP A 652 -19.39 -5.10 46.40
CA ASP A 652 -18.25 -4.23 46.73
C ASP A 652 -17.70 -3.49 45.51
N TRP A 653 -17.64 -4.20 44.37
CA TRP A 653 -17.24 -3.62 43.08
C TRP A 653 -18.28 -2.62 42.57
N PHE A 654 -19.57 -2.94 42.68
CA PHE A 654 -20.65 -2.02 42.30
C PHE A 654 -20.54 -0.69 43.07
N CYS A 655 -20.34 -0.75 44.39
CA CYS A 655 -20.16 0.43 45.23
C CYS A 655 -18.89 1.24 44.86
N PHE A 656 -17.80 0.56 44.51
CA PHE A 656 -16.56 1.19 44.04
C PHE A 656 -16.75 1.89 42.68
N ALA A 657 -17.34 1.21 41.70
CA ALA A 657 -17.60 1.77 40.38
C ALA A 657 -18.55 2.97 40.44
N LEU A 658 -19.55 2.92 41.34
CA LEU A 658 -20.46 4.02 41.62
C LEU A 658 -19.73 5.25 42.21
N ALA A 659 -18.75 5.03 43.10
CA ALA A 659 -17.92 6.10 43.64
C ALA A 659 -17.08 6.79 42.57
N GLN A 660 -16.43 6.02 41.69
CA GLN A 660 -15.62 6.55 40.59
C GLN A 660 -16.42 7.42 39.62
N LEU A 661 -17.68 7.07 39.36
CA LEU A 661 -18.56 7.85 38.49
C LEU A 661 -18.97 9.20 39.07
N VAL A 662 -19.01 9.32 40.40
CA VAL A 662 -19.43 10.54 41.11
C VAL A 662 -18.22 11.45 41.43
N GLU A 663 -17.06 10.89 41.74
CA GLU A 663 -15.84 11.67 42.05
C GLU A 663 -15.29 12.50 40.88
N GLY A 664 -15.64 12.16 39.63
CA GLY A 664 -15.25 12.89 38.42
C GLY A 664 -15.83 14.30 38.25
N GLY A 665 -16.63 14.81 39.21
CA GLY A 665 -17.27 16.13 39.16
C GLY A 665 -17.23 16.97 40.44
N ALA A 666 -16.57 16.52 41.52
CA ALA A 666 -17.07 16.87 42.85
C ALA A 666 -16.78 18.27 43.43
N SER A 667 -17.88 18.92 43.80
CA SER A 667 -18.02 19.81 44.97
C SER A 667 -18.43 19.00 46.22
N GLY A 668 -18.30 19.56 47.43
CA GLY A 668 -18.50 18.85 48.71
C GLY A 668 -19.90 18.26 48.98
N VAL A 669 -20.94 18.69 48.27
CA VAL A 669 -22.33 18.22 48.41
C VAL A 669 -22.52 16.80 47.83
N GLU A 670 -21.65 16.37 46.92
CA GLU A 670 -21.78 15.08 46.22
C GLU A 670 -21.35 13.86 47.08
N ARG A 671 -20.57 14.08 48.16
CA ARG A 671 -20.10 12.99 49.03
C ARG A 671 -21.19 12.38 49.92
N GLU A 672 -22.12 13.19 50.41
CA GLU A 672 -23.26 12.70 51.20
C GLU A 672 -24.28 11.96 50.33
N ALA A 673 -24.51 12.46 49.11
CA ALA A 673 -25.33 11.79 48.11
C ALA A 673 -24.75 10.43 47.70
N LEU A 674 -23.42 10.34 47.55
CA LEU A 674 -22.72 9.09 47.25
C LEU A 674 -22.89 8.04 48.37
N ALA A 675 -22.76 8.44 49.63
CA ALA A 675 -22.98 7.54 50.77
C ALA A 675 -24.44 7.03 50.84
N GLY A 676 -25.41 7.85 50.41
CA GLY A 676 -26.81 7.45 50.26
C GLY A 676 -27.04 6.46 49.11
N LEU A 677 -26.39 6.68 47.97
CA LEU A 677 -26.46 5.80 46.80
C LEU A 677 -25.84 4.42 47.05
N GLN A 678 -24.69 4.36 47.74
CA GLN A 678 -24.01 3.09 48.06
C GLN A 678 -24.78 2.22 49.07
N ARG A 679 -25.68 2.81 49.86
CA ARG A 679 -26.52 2.10 50.85
C ARG A 679 -27.88 1.66 50.27
N ASP A 680 -28.23 2.08 49.06
CA ASP A 680 -29.53 1.81 48.46
C ASP A 680 -29.61 0.38 47.91
N GLN A 681 -30.20 -0.53 48.70
CA GLN A 681 -30.38 -1.93 48.29
C GLN A 681 -31.25 -2.08 47.04
N GLY A 682 -32.23 -1.20 46.82
CA GLY A 682 -33.10 -1.25 45.64
C GLY A 682 -32.32 -1.03 44.34
N LEU A 683 -31.26 -0.22 44.38
CA LEU A 683 -30.40 0.04 43.23
C LEU A 683 -29.49 -1.16 42.93
N VAL A 684 -28.91 -1.77 43.97
CA VAL A 684 -28.09 -2.99 43.84
C VAL A 684 -28.91 -4.16 43.31
N GLU A 685 -30.14 -4.34 43.80
CA GLU A 685 -31.05 -5.40 43.34
C GLU A 685 -31.50 -5.20 41.89
N LEU A 686 -31.76 -3.95 41.47
CA LEU A 686 -32.13 -3.64 40.10
C LEU A 686 -30.98 -3.98 39.12
N TYR A 687 -29.78 -3.45 39.37
CA TYR A 687 -28.63 -3.68 38.50
C TYR A 687 -28.15 -5.12 38.55
N GLY A 688 -28.10 -5.73 39.73
CA GLY A 688 -27.75 -7.13 39.93
C GLY A 688 -28.74 -8.08 39.25
N GLY A 689 -30.05 -7.82 39.36
CA GLY A 689 -31.08 -8.62 38.71
C GLY A 689 -30.99 -8.60 37.18
N VAL A 690 -30.73 -7.43 36.58
CA VAL A 690 -30.52 -7.30 35.13
C VAL A 690 -29.23 -7.98 34.68
N ALA A 691 -28.13 -7.80 35.43
CA ALA A 691 -26.84 -8.41 35.10
C ALA A 691 -26.91 -9.95 35.17
N LEU A 692 -27.54 -10.50 36.20
CA LEU A 692 -27.77 -11.95 36.33
C LEU A 692 -28.73 -12.49 35.26
N SER A 693 -29.74 -11.71 34.85
CA SER A 693 -30.63 -12.09 33.74
C SER A 693 -29.87 -12.20 32.41
N CYS A 694 -28.92 -11.28 32.16
CA CYS A 694 -28.04 -11.35 30.99
C CYS A 694 -27.08 -12.55 31.07
N LEU A 695 -26.57 -12.88 32.26
CA LEU A 695 -25.69 -14.03 32.49
C LEU A 695 -26.42 -15.36 32.18
N LEU A 696 -27.67 -15.50 32.64
CA LEU A 696 -28.53 -16.65 32.32
C LEU A 696 -28.83 -16.73 30.82
N ALA A 697 -29.17 -15.62 30.19
CA ALA A 697 -29.47 -15.54 28.75
C ALA A 697 -28.30 -15.98 27.85
N LEU A 698 -27.06 -15.75 28.29
CA LEU A 698 -25.85 -16.17 27.57
C LEU A 698 -25.41 -17.62 27.91
N GLY A 699 -26.16 -18.34 28.74
CA GLY A 699 -25.87 -19.73 29.13
C GLY A 699 -24.70 -19.88 30.11
N MET A 700 -24.32 -18.81 30.81
CA MET A 700 -23.16 -18.74 31.71
C MET A 700 -23.51 -19.09 33.16
N GLU A 701 -24.56 -19.89 33.36
CA GLU A 701 -25.08 -20.30 34.68
C GLU A 701 -24.18 -21.32 35.40
N VAL A 702 -23.34 -22.03 34.65
CA VAL A 702 -22.39 -23.03 35.16
C VAL A 702 -21.15 -22.34 35.74
N GLU A 703 -20.61 -22.86 36.85
CA GLU A 703 -19.42 -22.29 37.51
C GLU A 703 -18.18 -22.25 36.62
N VAL A 704 -17.98 -23.30 35.81
CA VAL A 704 -16.88 -23.41 34.85
C VAL A 704 -17.47 -23.58 33.44
N PRO A 705 -17.47 -22.53 32.61
CA PRO A 705 -17.99 -22.61 31.23
C PRO A 705 -17.06 -23.44 30.34
N SER A 706 -17.62 -24.18 29.37
CA SER A 706 -16.78 -24.90 28.39
C SER A 706 -16.07 -23.95 27.42
N PRO A 707 -14.85 -24.24 26.96
CA PRO A 707 -14.15 -23.42 25.96
C PRO A 707 -14.98 -23.19 24.68
N SER A 708 -15.73 -24.22 24.25
CA SER A 708 -16.63 -24.14 23.10
C SER A 708 -17.78 -23.16 23.31
N LEU A 709 -18.33 -23.07 24.54
CA LEU A 709 -19.37 -22.10 24.87
C LEU A 709 -18.80 -20.68 24.82
N VAL A 710 -17.62 -20.46 25.38
CA VAL A 710 -16.94 -19.16 25.39
C VAL A 710 -16.70 -18.65 23.96
N TYR A 711 -16.15 -19.49 23.08
CA TYR A 711 -15.94 -19.11 21.68
C TYR A 711 -17.25 -18.81 20.94
N ARG A 712 -18.27 -19.65 21.16
CA ARG A 712 -19.53 -19.53 20.42
C ARG A 712 -20.30 -18.26 20.80
N VAL A 713 -20.35 -17.94 22.10
CA VAL A 713 -20.94 -16.69 22.58
C VAL A 713 -20.10 -15.48 22.16
N TYR A 714 -18.77 -15.62 22.07
CA TYR A 714 -17.89 -14.57 21.52
C TYR A 714 -18.25 -14.25 20.06
N GLY A 715 -18.55 -15.28 19.25
CA GLY A 715 -19.04 -15.12 17.88
C GLY A 715 -20.47 -14.58 17.78
N GLY A 716 -21.22 -14.45 18.88
CA GLY A 716 -22.63 -14.04 18.90
C GLY A 716 -23.63 -15.18 18.74
N HIS A 717 -23.19 -16.43 18.81
CA HIS A 717 -24.01 -17.62 18.60
C HIS A 717 -24.29 -18.34 19.94
N ALA A 718 -25.09 -17.74 20.82
CA ALA A 718 -25.51 -18.42 22.07
C ALA A 718 -26.50 -19.58 21.79
N HIS A 719 -26.55 -20.57 22.69
CA HIS A 719 -27.58 -21.62 22.62
C HIS A 719 -28.97 -21.02 22.80
N TRP A 720 -29.94 -21.51 22.03
CA TRP A 720 -31.32 -21.06 22.15
C TRP A 720 -31.86 -21.29 23.56
N SER A 721 -32.47 -20.26 24.13
CA SER A 721 -33.20 -20.28 25.40
C SER A 721 -34.22 -19.14 25.42
N GLU A 722 -35.29 -19.30 26.20
CA GLU A 722 -36.29 -18.22 26.39
C GLU A 722 -35.65 -16.94 26.97
N ALA A 723 -34.61 -17.09 27.81
CA ALA A 723 -33.84 -15.99 28.34
C ALA A 723 -33.03 -15.24 27.26
N LEU A 724 -32.51 -15.96 26.25
CA LEU A 724 -31.83 -15.35 25.11
C LEU A 724 -32.81 -14.57 24.23
N ASP A 725 -34.03 -15.09 24.01
CA ASP A 725 -35.07 -14.39 23.23
C ASP A 725 -35.50 -13.10 23.94
N TRP A 726 -35.64 -13.13 25.28
CA TRP A 726 -35.85 -11.93 26.10
C TRP A 726 -34.71 -10.91 25.95
N LEU A 727 -33.46 -11.37 25.90
CA LEU A 727 -32.32 -10.48 25.76
C LEU A 727 -32.26 -9.88 24.34
N LYS A 728 -32.44 -10.70 23.30
CA LYS A 728 -32.47 -10.26 21.89
C LYS A 728 -33.60 -9.27 21.59
N ALA A 729 -34.74 -9.39 22.27
CA ALA A 729 -35.83 -8.42 22.18
C ALA A 729 -35.40 -7.02 22.64
N LYS A 730 -34.42 -6.93 23.56
CA LYS A 730 -33.88 -5.68 24.11
C LYS A 730 -32.55 -5.33 23.43
N ARG A 731 -32.61 -4.81 22.21
CA ARG A 731 -31.43 -4.55 21.34
C ARG A 731 -30.25 -3.87 22.05
N GLU A 732 -30.49 -2.77 22.75
CA GLU A 732 -29.43 -2.04 23.46
C GLU A 732 -28.81 -2.88 24.60
N LEU A 733 -29.65 -3.60 25.37
CA LEU A 733 -29.17 -4.45 26.46
C LEU A 733 -28.42 -5.67 25.92
N TYR A 734 -28.89 -6.29 24.84
CA TYR A 734 -28.18 -7.37 24.16
C TYR A 734 -26.80 -6.91 23.69
N GLN A 735 -26.70 -5.73 23.11
CA GLN A 735 -25.43 -5.18 22.69
C GLN A 735 -24.52 -4.82 23.86
N LEU A 736 -25.05 -4.29 24.97
CA LEU A 736 -24.26 -4.08 26.19
C LEU A 736 -23.83 -5.40 26.84
N ALA A 737 -24.64 -6.44 26.80
CA ALA A 737 -24.31 -7.78 27.29
C ALA A 737 -23.26 -8.46 26.40
N LEU A 738 -23.40 -8.37 25.07
CA LEU A 738 -22.38 -8.79 24.12
C LEU A 738 -21.11 -7.94 24.20
N LYS A 739 -21.22 -6.63 24.48
CA LYS A 739 -20.08 -5.74 24.75
C LYS A 739 -19.41 -6.14 26.07
N ALA A 740 -20.16 -6.42 27.13
CA ALA A 740 -19.63 -6.95 28.39
C ALA A 740 -19.00 -8.33 28.21
N PHE A 741 -19.46 -9.12 27.25
CA PHE A 741 -18.87 -10.40 26.92
C PHE A 741 -17.60 -10.25 26.04
N ARG A 742 -17.67 -9.44 24.97
CA ARG A 742 -16.64 -9.20 23.94
C ARG A 742 -15.68 -8.06 24.31
N CYS A 743 -16.23 -6.84 24.37
CA CYS A 743 -15.52 -5.56 24.48
C CYS A 743 -14.95 -5.32 25.87
N VAL A 744 -15.52 -5.96 26.89
CA VAL A 744 -15.14 -5.69 28.25
C VAL A 744 -14.88 -7.01 29.05
N TYR A 745 -13.70 -7.63 29.01
CA TYR A 745 -13.03 -8.04 30.27
C TYR A 745 -13.50 -9.31 30.99
N SER A 746 -14.20 -10.24 30.33
CA SER A 746 -14.15 -11.63 30.84
C SER A 746 -13.01 -12.36 30.18
N PHE A 747 -13.00 -12.48 28.86
CA PHE A 747 -11.93 -13.19 28.15
C PHE A 747 -10.60 -12.41 28.11
N LYS A 748 -10.64 -11.11 27.76
CA LYS A 748 -9.40 -10.30 27.63
C LYS A 748 -8.75 -10.01 28.98
N ILE A 749 -9.51 -9.71 30.05
CA ILE A 749 -8.96 -9.70 31.42
C ILE A 749 -8.42 -11.07 31.75
N LEU A 750 -9.21 -12.13 31.53
CA LEU A 750 -8.80 -13.46 31.96
C LEU A 750 -7.48 -13.84 31.32
N PHE A 751 -7.33 -13.49 30.04
CA PHE A 751 -6.09 -13.61 29.33
C PHE A 751 -4.97 -12.78 29.97
N ASP A 752 -5.20 -11.49 30.22
CA ASP A 752 -4.17 -10.61 30.79
C ASP A 752 -3.76 -11.05 32.19
N GLN A 753 -4.71 -11.48 33.04
CA GLN A 753 -4.48 -12.07 34.37
C GLN A 753 -3.66 -13.36 34.27
N ALA A 754 -3.94 -14.21 33.27
CA ALA A 754 -3.20 -15.45 33.04
C ALA A 754 -1.77 -15.21 32.52
N VAL A 755 -1.47 -14.04 31.95
CA VAL A 755 -0.17 -13.75 31.32
C VAL A 755 0.70 -12.77 32.10
N LEU A 756 0.10 -11.78 32.77
CA LEU A 756 0.79 -10.68 33.47
C LEU A 756 0.75 -10.82 35.00
N GLU A 757 0.20 -11.93 35.52
CA GLU A 757 -0.21 -12.11 36.93
C GLU A 757 -1.31 -11.11 37.34
N SER A 758 -2.11 -11.44 38.37
CA SER A 758 -3.46 -10.90 38.56
C SER A 758 -3.53 -9.39 38.78
N VAL A 759 -4.57 -8.75 38.22
CA VAL A 759 -5.03 -7.41 38.62
C VAL A 759 -5.66 -7.53 40.00
N GLU A 760 -4.94 -7.13 41.05
CA GLU A 760 -5.34 -7.39 42.44
C GLU A 760 -6.27 -6.33 43.01
N THR A 761 -6.21 -5.08 42.52
CA THR A 761 -6.98 -3.97 43.11
C THR A 761 -8.17 -3.49 42.26
N PRO A 762 -9.29 -3.06 42.88
CA PRO A 762 -10.41 -2.46 42.15
C PRO A 762 -10.02 -1.23 41.31
N ALA A 763 -9.05 -0.44 41.77
CA ALA A 763 -8.57 0.73 41.04
C ALA A 763 -7.85 0.38 39.74
N GLU A 764 -6.97 -0.63 39.77
CA GLU A 764 -6.31 -1.13 38.55
C GLU A 764 -7.32 -1.74 37.58
N LEU A 765 -8.33 -2.45 38.08
CA LEU A 765 -9.42 -2.96 37.25
C LEU A 765 -10.18 -1.83 36.56
N SER A 766 -10.54 -0.75 37.27
CA SER A 766 -11.19 0.41 36.65
C SER A 766 -10.31 1.13 35.63
N ALA A 767 -9.02 1.34 35.92
CA ALA A 767 -8.10 1.98 34.99
C ALA A 767 -7.92 1.14 33.73
N THR A 768 -7.81 -0.18 33.90
CA THR A 768 -7.79 -1.12 32.77
C THR A 768 -9.09 -0.94 31.98
N LEU A 769 -10.29 -0.94 32.62
CA LEU A 769 -11.64 -0.74 32.03
C LEU A 769 -11.75 0.49 31.12
N GLU A 770 -11.11 1.57 31.52
CA GLU A 770 -11.06 2.80 30.72
C GLU A 770 -10.13 2.70 29.51
N GLU A 771 -9.02 1.97 29.63
CA GLU A 771 -8.08 1.77 28.54
C GLU A 771 -8.72 1.02 27.36
N TYR A 772 -9.45 -0.09 27.58
CA TYR A 772 -10.02 -0.80 26.43
C TYR A 772 -11.20 -0.05 25.81
N GLU A 773 -11.94 0.76 26.57
CA GLU A 773 -12.99 1.59 25.98
C GLU A 773 -12.42 2.71 25.09
N THR A 774 -11.24 3.24 25.41
CA THR A 774 -10.63 4.37 24.70
C THR A 774 -9.68 3.96 23.58
N SER A 775 -8.92 2.88 23.78
CA SER A 775 -7.75 2.54 22.96
C SER A 775 -7.86 1.20 22.23
N TRP A 776 -8.87 0.37 22.55
CA TRP A 776 -9.03 -0.96 21.97
C TRP A 776 -10.34 -1.09 21.18
N TYR A 777 -10.30 -1.88 20.11
CA TYR A 777 -11.51 -2.48 19.53
C TYR A 777 -11.42 -4.00 19.61
N ILE A 778 -12.46 -4.62 20.17
CA ILE A 778 -12.49 -6.05 20.45
C ILE A 778 -13.73 -6.66 19.80
N GLY A 779 -13.51 -7.57 18.85
CA GLY A 779 -14.58 -8.16 18.05
C GLY A 779 -14.05 -9.16 17.03
N MET A 780 -14.94 -9.72 16.22
CA MET A 780 -14.56 -10.61 15.13
C MET A 780 -13.95 -9.81 13.97
N ALA A 781 -12.90 -10.35 13.35
CA ALA A 781 -12.26 -9.74 12.19
C ALA A 781 -13.22 -9.62 10.97
N THR A 782 -14.30 -10.39 10.95
CA THR A 782 -15.34 -10.36 9.91
C THR A 782 -16.35 -9.22 10.09
N GLU A 783 -16.41 -8.58 11.26
CA GLU A 783 -17.37 -7.52 11.55
C GLU A 783 -17.05 -6.22 10.80
N HIS A 784 -18.09 -5.48 10.41
CA HIS A 784 -17.91 -4.15 9.81
C HIS A 784 -17.23 -3.16 10.80
N GLY A 785 -17.54 -3.26 12.09
CA GLY A 785 -16.89 -2.45 13.14
C GLY A 785 -15.38 -2.66 13.23
N TRP A 786 -14.88 -3.85 12.89
CA TRP A 786 -13.45 -4.14 12.82
C TRP A 786 -12.81 -3.36 11.67
N GLN A 787 -13.44 -3.40 10.49
CA GLN A 787 -12.95 -2.71 9.31
C GLN A 787 -12.91 -1.19 9.53
N GLU A 788 -13.94 -0.65 10.16
CA GLU A 788 -14.02 0.77 10.50
C GLU A 788 -12.95 1.17 11.54
N SER A 789 -12.70 0.32 12.54
CA SER A 789 -11.65 0.56 13.55
C SER A 789 -10.25 0.57 12.94
N VAL A 790 -9.97 -0.35 11.99
CA VAL A 790 -8.71 -0.34 11.22
C VAL A 790 -8.57 0.95 10.40
N ARG A 791 -9.66 1.43 9.76
CA ARG A 791 -9.66 2.69 9.01
C ARG A 791 -9.47 3.91 9.90
N ARG A 792 -10.01 3.89 11.12
CA ARG A 792 -9.81 4.92 12.16
C ARG A 792 -8.46 4.84 12.85
N GLU A 793 -7.65 3.82 12.54
CA GLU A 793 -6.35 3.56 13.15
C GLU A 793 -6.43 3.47 14.68
N THR A 794 -7.41 2.72 15.20
CA THR A 794 -7.50 2.44 16.65
C THR A 794 -6.21 1.76 17.15
N PRO A 795 -5.58 2.21 18.25
CA PRO A 795 -4.26 1.73 18.66
C PRO A 795 -4.12 0.21 18.76
N PHE A 796 -5.15 -0.44 19.31
CA PHE A 796 -5.16 -1.88 19.55
C PHE A 796 -6.44 -2.53 19.04
N LEU A 797 -6.31 -3.74 18.51
CA LEU A 797 -7.41 -4.58 18.07
C LEU A 797 -7.23 -5.99 18.62
N PHE A 798 -8.32 -6.64 19.02
CA PHE A 798 -8.30 -8.01 19.54
C PHE A 798 -9.42 -8.86 18.96
N SER A 799 -9.05 -10.01 18.38
CA SER A 799 -9.99 -10.98 17.83
C SER A 799 -9.68 -12.40 18.28
N LEU A 800 -10.71 -13.23 18.41
CA LEU A 800 -10.63 -14.65 18.71
C LEU A 800 -11.01 -15.46 17.46
N GLY A 801 -10.23 -16.48 17.12
CA GLY A 801 -10.44 -17.34 15.96
C GLY A 801 -10.03 -18.78 16.20
N HIS A 802 -10.18 -19.62 15.18
CA HIS A 802 -9.60 -20.95 15.14
C HIS A 802 -8.36 -20.94 14.26
N ASP A 803 -7.30 -21.65 14.65
CA ASP A 803 -6.16 -21.85 13.77
C ASP A 803 -6.40 -23.04 12.83
N ILE A 804 -6.69 -22.72 11.56
CA ILE A 804 -7.01 -23.69 10.50
C ILE A 804 -5.76 -24.49 10.09
N ALA A 805 -4.55 -24.02 10.44
CA ALA A 805 -3.29 -24.67 10.05
C ALA A 805 -2.90 -25.88 10.92
N MET A 806 -3.57 -26.09 12.06
CA MET A 806 -3.28 -27.20 12.97
C MET A 806 -4.36 -28.30 12.89
N VAL A 807 -3.92 -29.55 12.88
CA VAL A 807 -4.75 -30.76 12.75
C VAL A 807 -5.88 -30.84 13.79
N THR A 808 -5.73 -30.16 14.93
CA THR A 808 -6.70 -30.13 16.03
C THR A 808 -7.56 -28.86 16.12
N ASN A 809 -7.49 -27.92 15.16
CA ASN A 809 -8.19 -26.63 15.19
C ASN A 809 -8.22 -25.98 16.60
N PRO A 810 -7.07 -25.73 17.26
CA PRO A 810 -7.07 -25.07 18.55
C PRO A 810 -7.54 -23.62 18.43
N LEU A 811 -8.16 -23.11 19.49
CA LEU A 811 -8.51 -21.70 19.60
C LEU A 811 -7.24 -20.84 19.58
N SER A 812 -7.23 -19.83 18.71
CA SER A 812 -6.13 -18.88 18.57
C SER A 812 -6.65 -17.45 18.77
N ARG A 813 -5.80 -16.62 19.36
CA ARG A 813 -6.04 -15.17 19.40
C ARG A 813 -5.26 -14.48 18.30
N ARG A 814 -5.83 -13.40 17.77
CA ARG A 814 -5.14 -12.43 16.92
C ARG A 814 -5.22 -11.07 17.58
N THR A 815 -4.08 -10.52 17.95
CA THR A 815 -3.97 -9.16 18.46
C THR A 815 -3.29 -8.30 17.41
N PHE A 816 -3.89 -7.16 17.06
CA PHE A 816 -3.21 -6.17 16.23
C PHE A 816 -2.85 -4.94 17.03
N CYS A 817 -1.59 -4.54 16.95
CA CYS A 817 -1.06 -3.35 17.63
C CYS A 817 -0.40 -2.44 16.61
N ILE A 818 -0.66 -1.14 16.67
CA ILE A 818 0.04 -0.18 15.81
C ILE A 818 1.49 -0.04 16.27
N HIS A 819 2.42 -0.44 15.41
CA HIS A 819 3.84 -0.22 15.61
C HIS A 819 4.47 0.46 14.40
N THR A 820 5.61 1.12 14.61
CA THR A 820 6.41 1.65 13.50
C THR A 820 7.44 0.63 13.07
N PHE A 821 7.21 0.03 11.92
CA PHE A 821 8.06 -0.99 11.32
C PHE A 821 8.99 -0.41 10.26
N CYS A 822 10.16 -1.01 10.11
CA CYS A 822 11.04 -0.74 8.98
C CYS A 822 10.65 -1.68 7.82
N ILE A 823 9.95 -1.13 6.82
CA ILE A 823 9.55 -1.85 5.59
C ILE A 823 10.74 -1.95 4.66
N VAL A 824 10.97 -3.14 4.12
CA VAL A 824 12.03 -3.42 3.16
C VAL A 824 11.50 -3.34 1.75
N LEU A 825 12.26 -2.69 0.85
CA LEU A 825 11.96 -2.64 -0.58
C LEU A 825 13.02 -3.38 -1.41
N TYR A 826 12.54 -4.28 -2.26
CA TYR A 826 13.30 -4.97 -3.30
C TYR A 826 12.92 -4.41 -4.66
N CYS A 827 13.85 -4.44 -5.62
CA CYS A 827 13.60 -4.15 -7.03
C CYS A 827 13.95 -5.35 -7.89
#